data_AF-A0A964TB17-F1
#
_entry.id   AF-A0A964TB17-F1
#
_cell.length_a   1.000
_cell.length_b   1.000
_cell.length_c   1.000
_cell.angle_alpha   90.00
_cell.angle_beta   90.00
_cell.angle_gamma   90.00
#
_symmetry.space_group_name_H-M   'P 1'
#
loop_
_entity.id
_entity.type
_entity.pdbx_description
1 polymer ?
#
loop_
_entity_poly.entity_id
_entity_poly.type
_entity_poly.pdbx_seq_one_letter_code
_entity_poly.pdbx_strand_id
1 'polypeptide(L)'
;MDYRIIFNAVGVYFLIILLHVGGFSVFGQTQNAKEQIKSTYNQAKLGNLISQWEEEHRLNTSKIGTALQSKGWKKSEKLSDGSFVSVQEIGTDGTAIFYTTFSTPMGQASRANALYSNGLLNLGLDGSGMNVGVWDAGVALTTHQEFNGRAINADQSDEINLHGTLVTGSLISTGIKPDAKGTAYGATALTHDWTRDKIEVAQAAAEGLLLSNHSYGIKTDRVPNWYFGSYIKVSQDWDKIMYHAPYYLMVTAAGNAQNSYDNENPNFGKTADGFDLLLGFTTSKNGLTIAGANTQFGSNGELKEANVAGYSSFGPVDDGRIKPDLAGEGSTILSTASAHNTSYQTSAGTSMAAPSVTGSLLLLQQYHEELFGGYMKAATLKGLALHTTDDVHAKGPDYKMGWGIMNAKAAAEVLQNKDYTTLINEESLSQDETFSITVTANGIEPLMASISWTDPEGEHINRGELNAMTPALTNDLDIRITKDGETFFPWKLNPAKANEAATRGDNQVDPFERVELANAKGEYTITVSHKGTLKNGIQDFSLIVTGAQISLCNIDIPSNLDLDSSDETSTSIIWSEAKETLFEVQYRAYGTDVWNSALLWDNKAPLSNLEKGTVYEARVRSICSENAVSEFSETLEFEFNGAATELYSYVPLSYNDGLEVSVYPNPAVHQISVQAELSKDAEYSIVTTSGNIIKKGGINGSIDVSSLSSGLYVLVVQDYAGIKSTKFYKN
;
A
#
# COMPACT_ATOMS: atom_id res chain seq x y z
N MET A 1 0.21 -22.48 -50.86
CA MET A 1 -0.92 -23.18 -50.23
C MET A 1 -1.00 -22.65 -48.82
N ASP A 2 -1.85 -21.64 -48.65
CA ASP A 2 -1.96 -20.90 -47.42
C ASP A 2 -2.93 -21.57 -46.46
N TYR A 3 -2.57 -21.58 -45.17
CA TYR A 3 -3.53 -21.68 -44.07
C TYR A 3 -3.07 -20.77 -42.94
N ARG A 4 -3.35 -19.47 -43.09
CA ARG A 4 -3.45 -18.56 -41.94
C ARG A 4 -4.77 -18.83 -41.24
N ILE A 5 -4.74 -19.37 -40.03
CA ILE A 5 -5.92 -19.43 -39.16
C ILE A 5 -5.88 -18.20 -38.25
N ILE A 6 -6.79 -17.26 -38.48
CA ILE A 6 -6.99 -16.10 -37.63
C ILE A 6 -8.00 -16.49 -36.55
N PHE A 7 -7.56 -16.56 -35.29
CA PHE A 7 -8.47 -16.67 -34.15
C PHE A 7 -8.95 -15.28 -33.75
N ASN A 8 -10.16 -14.92 -34.20
CA ASN A 8 -10.87 -13.74 -33.68
C ASN A 8 -11.38 -14.02 -32.27
N ALA A 9 -10.56 -13.74 -31.26
CA ALA A 9 -10.96 -13.80 -29.86
C ALA A 9 -11.75 -12.53 -29.48
N VAL A 10 -13.05 -12.51 -29.78
CA VAL A 10 -13.97 -11.47 -29.29
C VAL A 10 -14.25 -11.71 -27.80
N GLY A 11 -13.36 -11.20 -26.94
CA GLY A 11 -13.45 -11.32 -25.49
C GLY A 11 -14.51 -10.40 -24.90
N VAL A 12 -15.72 -10.92 -24.69
CA VAL A 12 -16.82 -10.16 -24.05
C VAL A 12 -16.60 -10.08 -22.54
N TYR A 13 -15.80 -9.11 -22.10
CA TYR A 13 -15.70 -8.70 -20.69
C TYR A 13 -16.76 -7.65 -20.36
N PHE A 14 -17.97 -8.11 -20.09
CA PHE A 14 -19.06 -7.25 -19.61
C PHE A 14 -18.91 -7.02 -18.09
N LEU A 15 -18.08 -6.04 -17.70
CA LEU A 15 -17.95 -5.64 -16.30
C LEU A 15 -19.15 -4.79 -15.88
N ILE A 16 -20.03 -5.36 -15.05
CA ILE A 16 -21.25 -4.67 -14.61
C ILE A 16 -20.93 -3.77 -13.41
N ILE A 17 -20.64 -2.50 -13.68
CA ILE A 17 -20.66 -1.45 -12.65
C ILE A 17 -22.13 -1.05 -12.42
N LEU A 18 -22.78 -1.76 -11.49
CA LEU A 18 -24.13 -1.42 -11.04
C LEU A 18 -24.08 -0.23 -10.08
N LEU A 19 -24.50 0.94 -10.57
CA LEU A 19 -24.88 2.06 -9.70
C LEU A 19 -25.99 1.60 -8.75
N HIS A 20 -25.64 1.37 -7.49
CA HIS A 20 -26.56 0.96 -6.43
C HIS A 20 -26.41 1.89 -5.23
N VAL A 21 -27.46 2.68 -4.98
CA VAL A 21 -27.58 3.51 -3.79
C VAL A 21 -27.82 2.62 -2.57
N GLY A 22 -26.87 2.58 -1.65
CA GLY A 22 -27.10 2.07 -0.28
C GLY A 22 -26.85 0.58 -0.05
N GLY A 23 -25.72 0.05 -0.51
CA GLY A 23 -25.22 -1.26 -0.09
C GLY A 23 -23.70 -1.25 0.07
N PHE A 24 -23.19 -1.22 1.31
CA PHE A 24 -21.76 -1.40 1.58
C PHE A 24 -21.39 -2.87 1.34
N SER A 25 -20.80 -3.16 0.18
CA SER A 25 -20.05 -4.40 -0.02
C SER A 25 -18.80 -4.35 0.85
N VAL A 26 -18.67 -5.28 1.80
CA VAL A 26 -17.46 -5.42 2.60
C VAL A 26 -16.46 -6.24 1.80
N PHE A 27 -15.57 -5.53 1.11
CA PHE A 27 -14.34 -6.10 0.54
C PHE A 27 -13.45 -6.63 1.68
N GLY A 28 -12.60 -7.61 1.39
CA GLY A 28 -11.89 -8.40 2.39
C GLY A 28 -11.96 -9.90 2.12
N GLN A 29 -11.48 -10.72 3.05
CA GLN A 29 -11.03 -12.07 2.75
C GLN A 29 -12.15 -13.12 2.59
N THR A 30 -12.85 -13.04 1.45
CA THR A 30 -13.98 -13.90 1.07
C THR A 30 -13.61 -15.39 1.04
N GLN A 31 -14.61 -16.25 1.23
CA GLN A 31 -14.45 -17.70 1.15
C GLN A 31 -13.97 -18.15 -0.24
N ASN A 32 -14.44 -17.50 -1.30
CA ASN A 32 -14.01 -17.78 -2.68
C ASN A 32 -12.53 -17.45 -2.90
N ALA A 33 -12.06 -16.29 -2.41
CA ALA A 33 -10.64 -15.92 -2.50
C ALA A 33 -9.74 -16.86 -1.69
N LYS A 34 -10.21 -17.33 -0.51
CA LYS A 34 -9.53 -18.41 0.24
C LYS A 34 -9.46 -19.69 -0.58
N GLU A 35 -10.55 -20.16 -1.17
CA GLU A 35 -10.56 -21.37 -2.00
C GLU A 35 -9.66 -21.25 -3.24
N GLN A 36 -9.57 -20.08 -3.86
CA GLN A 36 -8.60 -19.77 -4.92
C GLN A 36 -7.16 -19.88 -4.41
N ILE A 37 -6.78 -19.18 -3.34
CA ILE A 37 -5.45 -19.27 -2.70
C ILE A 37 -5.10 -20.73 -2.40
N LYS A 38 -5.99 -21.45 -1.72
CA LYS A 38 -5.81 -22.86 -1.34
C LYS A 38 -5.59 -23.79 -2.54
N SER A 39 -6.14 -23.46 -3.71
CA SER A 39 -5.99 -24.25 -4.93
C SER A 39 -4.60 -24.11 -5.58
N THR A 40 -3.88 -23.02 -5.29
CA THR A 40 -2.48 -22.83 -5.74
C THR A 40 -1.47 -23.67 -4.94
N TYR A 41 -1.86 -24.16 -3.77
CA TYR A 41 -0.96 -24.80 -2.81
C TYR A 41 -0.82 -26.30 -3.04
N ASN A 42 0.39 -26.82 -2.77
CA ASN A 42 0.61 -28.26 -2.66
C ASN A 42 0.10 -28.77 -1.31
N GLN A 43 -1.22 -28.88 -1.18
CA GLN A 43 -1.94 -29.32 0.03
C GLN A 43 -1.44 -30.68 0.54
N ALA A 44 -1.04 -31.59 -0.35
CA ALA A 44 -0.44 -32.87 0.04
C ALA A 44 0.94 -32.70 0.70
N LYS A 45 1.78 -31.78 0.22
CA LYS A 45 3.08 -31.47 0.81
C LYS A 45 2.93 -30.76 2.17
N LEU A 46 2.00 -29.80 2.28
CA LEU A 46 1.65 -29.15 3.54
C LEU A 46 1.14 -30.17 4.58
N GLY A 47 0.18 -31.02 4.21
CA GLY A 47 -0.35 -32.06 5.09
C GLY A 47 0.71 -33.05 5.59
N ASN A 48 1.62 -33.48 4.72
CA ASN A 48 2.75 -34.34 5.13
C ASN A 48 3.70 -33.64 6.12
N LEU A 49 3.97 -32.34 5.95
CA LEU A 49 4.79 -31.56 6.90
C LEU A 49 4.08 -31.37 8.24
N ILE A 50 2.78 -31.07 8.23
CA ILE A 50 1.94 -30.97 9.42
C ILE A 50 1.99 -32.28 10.23
N SER A 51 1.74 -33.43 9.59
CA SER A 51 1.81 -34.73 10.28
C SER A 51 3.22 -35.11 10.76
N GLN A 52 4.29 -34.67 10.07
CA GLN A 52 5.66 -34.79 10.59
C GLN A 52 5.83 -33.94 11.85
N TRP A 53 5.40 -32.68 11.83
CA TRP A 53 5.56 -31.76 12.96
C TRP A 53 4.69 -32.14 14.17
N GLU A 54 3.54 -32.76 13.98
CA GLU A 54 2.73 -33.34 15.07
C GLU A 54 3.48 -34.46 15.81
N GLU A 55 4.16 -35.36 15.09
CA GLU A 55 5.00 -36.40 15.69
C GLU A 55 6.29 -35.82 16.32
N GLU A 56 6.94 -34.85 15.67
CA GLU A 56 8.07 -34.12 16.26
C GLU A 56 7.66 -33.44 17.59
N HIS A 57 6.50 -32.76 17.61
CA HIS A 57 5.96 -32.12 18.82
C HIS A 57 5.62 -33.14 19.90
N ARG A 58 4.97 -34.26 19.57
CA ARG A 58 4.66 -35.34 20.53
C ARG A 58 5.91 -35.90 21.19
N LEU A 59 6.96 -36.14 20.40
CA LEU A 59 8.27 -36.60 20.90
C LEU A 59 8.96 -35.52 21.73
N ASN A 60 8.94 -34.27 21.29
CA ASN A 60 9.52 -33.12 21.98
C ASN A 60 8.88 -32.88 23.36
N THR A 61 7.56 -32.89 23.45
CA THR A 61 6.82 -32.78 24.73
C THR A 61 7.22 -33.87 25.73
N SER A 62 7.51 -35.09 25.26
CA SER A 62 8.06 -36.16 26.11
C SER A 62 9.50 -35.90 26.57
N LYS A 63 10.37 -35.38 25.68
CA LYS A 63 11.73 -34.94 26.05
C LYS A 63 11.70 -33.84 27.10
N ILE A 64 10.85 -32.82 26.92
CA ILE A 64 10.68 -31.70 27.85
C ILE A 64 10.24 -32.21 29.22
N GLY A 65 9.25 -33.10 29.29
CA GLY A 65 8.83 -33.72 30.56
C GLY A 65 9.99 -34.40 31.31
N THR A 66 10.86 -35.10 30.59
CA THR A 66 12.06 -35.75 31.15
C THR A 66 13.14 -34.74 31.55
N ALA A 67 13.34 -33.67 30.77
CA ALA A 67 14.30 -32.61 31.04
C ALA A 67 13.92 -31.81 32.30
N LEU A 68 12.65 -31.41 32.43
CA LEU A 68 12.13 -30.71 33.60
C LEU A 68 12.35 -31.53 34.89
N GLN A 69 12.01 -32.83 34.86
CA GLN A 69 12.19 -33.75 35.99
C GLN A 69 13.66 -33.97 36.39
N SER A 70 14.59 -33.96 35.42
CA SER A 70 16.01 -34.24 35.66
C SER A 70 16.89 -33.00 35.90
N LYS A 71 16.43 -31.81 35.49
CA LYS A 71 17.15 -30.53 35.66
C LYS A 71 16.56 -29.61 36.73
N GLY A 72 15.32 -29.85 37.18
CA GLY A 72 14.65 -29.02 38.18
C GLY A 72 14.21 -27.64 37.66
N TRP A 73 14.15 -27.45 36.34
CA TRP A 73 13.62 -26.25 35.71
C TRP A 73 12.10 -26.13 35.89
N LYS A 74 11.57 -24.90 35.86
CA LYS A 74 10.14 -24.65 35.72
C LYS A 74 9.73 -24.86 34.25
N LYS A 75 8.47 -25.26 33.99
CA LYS A 75 7.92 -25.25 32.62
C LYS A 75 7.82 -23.81 32.10
N SER A 76 7.25 -22.92 32.90
CA SER A 76 7.08 -21.49 32.61
C SER A 76 7.29 -20.62 33.85
N GLU A 77 7.60 -19.34 33.63
CA GLU A 77 7.65 -18.31 34.66
C GLU A 77 7.39 -16.90 34.08
N LYS A 78 6.99 -15.96 34.96
CA LYS A 78 6.86 -14.54 34.64
C LYS A 78 8.00 -13.77 35.30
N LEU A 79 8.70 -12.94 34.53
CA LEU A 79 9.84 -12.15 35.01
C LEU A 79 9.39 -10.79 35.59
N SER A 80 10.33 -10.09 36.23
CA SER A 80 10.08 -8.83 36.95
C SER A 80 9.77 -7.62 36.05
N ASP A 81 10.16 -7.67 34.78
CA ASP A 81 9.80 -6.70 33.74
C ASP A 81 8.37 -6.92 33.18
N GLY A 82 7.71 -8.02 33.57
CA GLY A 82 6.39 -8.41 33.11
C GLY A 82 6.40 -9.39 31.93
N SER A 83 7.56 -9.69 31.34
CA SER A 83 7.69 -10.69 30.28
C SER A 83 7.38 -12.10 30.79
N PHE A 84 6.93 -12.97 29.90
CA PHE A 84 6.66 -14.38 30.18
C PHE A 84 7.69 -15.26 29.47
N VAL A 85 8.06 -16.38 30.10
CA VAL A 85 9.05 -17.33 29.59
C VAL A 85 8.52 -18.76 29.74
N SER A 86 8.67 -19.60 28.72
CA SER A 86 8.30 -21.03 28.76
C SER A 86 9.26 -21.87 27.92
N VAL A 87 9.59 -23.10 28.37
CA VAL A 87 10.29 -24.07 27.53
C VAL A 87 9.36 -24.58 26.43
N GLN A 88 9.83 -24.62 25.18
CA GLN A 88 9.03 -25.06 24.03
C GLN A 88 9.69 -26.14 23.17
N GLU A 89 11.01 -26.17 23.02
CA GLU A 89 11.70 -27.21 22.24
C GLU A 89 13.00 -27.68 22.91
N ILE A 90 13.37 -28.95 22.69
CA ILE A 90 14.75 -29.42 22.89
C ILE A 90 15.43 -29.47 21.51
N GLY A 91 16.36 -28.55 21.28
CA GLY A 91 17.11 -28.37 20.04
C GLY A 91 17.91 -29.61 19.63
N THR A 92 18.41 -29.61 18.39
CA THR A 92 19.01 -30.83 17.79
C THR A 92 20.35 -31.24 18.40
N ASP A 93 20.98 -30.35 19.18
CA ASP A 93 22.16 -30.55 20.02
C ASP A 93 21.83 -31.01 21.46
N GLY A 94 20.57 -30.84 21.88
CA GLY A 94 20.10 -31.06 23.26
C GLY A 94 19.90 -29.79 24.09
N THR A 95 20.14 -28.59 23.55
CA THR A 95 19.88 -27.31 24.24
C THR A 95 18.37 -27.11 24.42
N ALA A 96 17.96 -26.62 25.59
CA ALA A 96 16.56 -26.33 25.88
C ALA A 96 16.18 -24.92 25.39
N ILE A 97 15.32 -24.86 24.40
CA ILE A 97 14.83 -23.63 23.78
C ILE A 97 13.65 -23.12 24.59
N PHE A 98 13.86 -22.01 25.29
CA PHE A 98 12.82 -21.25 25.97
C PHE A 98 12.34 -20.12 25.05
N TYR A 99 11.03 -19.93 24.91
CA TYR A 99 10.46 -18.74 24.27
C TYR A 99 10.19 -17.64 25.31
N THR A 100 10.21 -16.39 24.87
CA THR A 100 9.88 -15.20 25.66
C THR A 100 9.13 -14.15 24.85
N THR A 101 8.32 -13.34 25.53
CA THR A 101 7.59 -12.18 24.98
C THR A 101 8.46 -10.93 24.95
N PHE A 102 8.54 -10.21 23.83
CA PHE A 102 9.46 -9.06 23.69
C PHE A 102 8.87 -7.71 24.13
N SER A 103 8.47 -7.58 25.41
CA SER A 103 7.94 -6.33 25.97
C SER A 103 8.98 -5.45 26.68
N THR A 104 8.86 -4.13 26.52
CA THR A 104 9.45 -3.05 27.33
C THR A 104 8.37 -1.95 27.56
N PRO A 105 8.61 -0.78 28.18
CA PRO A 105 7.60 0.31 28.31
C PRO A 105 7.66 1.38 27.19
N MET A 106 6.53 1.70 26.50
CA MET A 106 6.33 2.73 25.42
C MET A 106 7.20 2.64 24.10
N GLY A 107 6.78 2.39 22.82
CA GLY A 107 5.58 1.89 22.09
C GLY A 107 5.27 2.12 20.53
N GLN A 108 4.60 3.18 19.98
CA GLN A 108 3.72 3.16 18.72
C GLN A 108 3.93 4.23 17.62
N ALA A 109 3.72 3.88 16.31
CA ALA A 109 3.20 4.66 15.13
C ALA A 109 3.70 4.15 13.73
N SER A 110 2.82 3.75 12.78
CA SER A 110 3.24 3.04 11.53
C SER A 110 2.82 3.66 10.18
N ARG A 111 2.22 4.86 10.16
CA ARG A 111 1.63 5.52 8.98
C ARG A 111 0.45 4.83 8.29
N ALA A 112 -0.05 3.71 8.82
CA ALA A 112 -1.33 3.12 8.38
C ALA A 112 -2.50 4.13 8.39
N ASN A 113 -2.43 5.18 9.24
CA ASN A 113 -3.41 6.26 9.28
C ASN A 113 -3.50 7.12 7.99
N ALA A 114 -2.59 6.96 7.03
CA ALA A 114 -2.76 7.50 5.69
C ALA A 114 -3.90 6.82 4.91
N LEU A 115 -4.17 5.54 5.22
CA LEU A 115 -5.08 4.66 4.47
C LEU A 115 -6.55 4.75 4.93
N TYR A 116 -6.79 5.19 6.17
CA TYR A 116 -8.12 5.22 6.78
C TYR A 116 -9.06 6.25 6.11
N SER A 117 -10.36 6.19 6.43
CA SER A 117 -11.30 7.27 6.11
C SER A 117 -10.84 8.59 6.75
N ASN A 118 -10.78 9.68 5.97
CA ASN A 118 -10.18 10.97 6.33
C ASN A 118 -8.66 10.92 6.64
N GLY A 119 -7.99 9.82 6.27
CA GLY A 119 -6.54 9.74 6.20
C GLY A 119 -5.98 10.51 4.99
N LEU A 120 -4.65 10.58 4.89
CA LEU A 120 -3.94 11.33 3.83
C LEU A 120 -4.28 10.90 2.40
N LEU A 121 -4.62 9.63 2.19
CA LEU A 121 -5.11 9.08 0.91
C LEU A 121 -6.63 8.84 0.91
N ASN A 122 -7.29 8.95 2.08
CA ASN A 122 -8.75 8.82 2.26
C ASN A 122 -9.38 7.51 1.70
N LEU A 123 -8.62 6.41 1.64
CA LEU A 123 -9.05 5.16 0.98
C LEU A 123 -10.15 4.40 1.75
N GLY A 124 -10.37 4.73 3.03
CA GLY A 124 -11.43 4.11 3.84
C GLY A 124 -11.04 2.76 4.46
N LEU A 125 -9.83 2.27 4.19
CA LEU A 125 -9.30 0.98 4.62
C LEU A 125 -9.23 0.87 6.15
N ASP A 126 -9.73 -0.23 6.71
CA ASP A 126 -9.62 -0.52 8.14
C ASP A 126 -9.40 -2.01 8.51
N GLY A 127 -9.36 -2.90 7.51
CA GLY A 127 -9.22 -4.33 7.68
C GLY A 127 -10.55 -5.06 7.89
N SER A 128 -11.70 -4.40 7.76
CA SER A 128 -13.01 -5.08 7.72
C SER A 128 -13.00 -6.26 6.74
N GLY A 129 -13.61 -7.37 7.13
CA GLY A 129 -13.59 -8.62 6.33
C GLY A 129 -12.24 -9.35 6.29
N MET A 130 -11.13 -8.76 6.73
CA MET A 130 -9.80 -9.39 6.75
C MET A 130 -9.58 -10.22 8.02
N ASN A 131 -8.88 -11.35 7.86
CA ASN A 131 -8.43 -12.20 8.95
C ASN A 131 -6.90 -12.09 9.14
N VAL A 132 -6.44 -12.12 10.39
CA VAL A 132 -5.01 -12.16 10.74
C VAL A 132 -4.78 -13.09 11.93
N GLY A 133 -3.68 -13.85 11.90
CA GLY A 133 -3.28 -14.70 13.02
C GLY A 133 -2.39 -13.98 14.03
N VAL A 134 -2.55 -14.27 15.32
CA VAL A 134 -1.71 -13.74 16.40
C VAL A 134 -1.34 -14.88 17.32
N TRP A 135 -0.08 -15.33 17.25
CA TRP A 135 0.50 -16.27 18.21
C TRP A 135 1.29 -15.50 19.25
N ASP A 136 1.11 -15.85 20.52
CA ASP A 136 1.77 -15.19 21.65
C ASP A 136 1.91 -16.17 22.83
N ALA A 137 2.26 -15.68 24.02
CA ALA A 137 2.40 -16.47 25.25
C ALA A 137 1.07 -16.98 25.84
N GLY A 138 -0.02 -16.92 25.09
CA GLY A 138 -1.38 -17.24 25.51
C GLY A 138 -2.38 -16.34 24.78
N VAL A 139 -3.64 -16.79 24.71
CA VAL A 139 -4.69 -16.14 23.93
C VAL A 139 -5.06 -14.76 24.48
N ALA A 140 -5.65 -13.91 23.65
CA ALA A 140 -6.10 -12.58 24.09
C ALA A 140 -7.33 -12.68 25.02
N LEU A 141 -7.56 -11.65 25.84
CA LEU A 141 -8.84 -11.44 26.53
C LEU A 141 -9.91 -11.06 25.49
N THR A 142 -10.47 -12.06 24.79
CA THR A 142 -11.40 -11.87 23.67
C THR A 142 -12.66 -11.07 24.04
N THR A 143 -13.04 -11.07 25.32
CA THR A 143 -14.16 -10.29 25.88
C THR A 143 -13.83 -8.82 26.14
N HIS A 144 -12.62 -8.34 25.84
CA HIS A 144 -12.27 -6.92 25.98
C HIS A 144 -13.10 -6.05 25.03
N GLN A 145 -13.60 -4.92 25.54
CA GLN A 145 -14.56 -4.06 24.84
C GLN A 145 -14.08 -3.62 23.45
N GLU A 146 -12.77 -3.40 23.28
CA GLU A 146 -12.18 -2.94 22.03
C GLU A 146 -12.29 -3.95 20.89
N PHE A 147 -12.44 -5.24 21.20
CA PHE A 147 -12.52 -6.29 20.19
C PHE A 147 -13.93 -6.50 19.66
N ASN A 148 -14.99 -6.23 20.45
CA ASN A 148 -16.39 -6.39 20.05
C ASN A 148 -16.70 -7.75 19.35
N GLY A 149 -16.09 -8.84 19.83
CA GLY A 149 -16.22 -10.19 19.26
C GLY A 149 -15.29 -10.53 18.08
N ARG A 150 -14.46 -9.59 17.59
CA ARG A 150 -13.49 -9.80 16.49
C ARG A 150 -12.17 -10.44 16.94
N ALA A 151 -11.96 -10.64 18.23
CA ALA A 151 -10.88 -11.47 18.75
C ALA A 151 -11.42 -12.89 19.02
N ILE A 152 -10.89 -13.88 18.30
CA ILE A 152 -11.31 -15.28 18.38
C ILE A 152 -10.24 -16.07 19.13
N ASN A 153 -10.64 -16.86 20.13
CA ASN A 153 -9.78 -17.86 20.77
C ASN A 153 -9.80 -19.11 19.88
N ALA A 154 -8.74 -19.33 19.11
CA ALA A 154 -8.70 -20.37 18.09
C ALA A 154 -8.30 -21.75 18.65
N ASP A 155 -7.44 -21.78 19.68
CA ASP A 155 -6.99 -23.02 20.34
C ASP A 155 -7.99 -23.56 21.37
N GLN A 156 -9.00 -22.76 21.73
CA GLN A 156 -9.93 -23.03 22.84
C GLN A 156 -9.21 -23.12 24.20
N SER A 157 -8.10 -22.37 24.34
CA SER A 157 -7.24 -22.34 25.52
C SER A 157 -7.78 -21.37 26.59
N ASP A 158 -7.76 -21.77 27.86
CA ASP A 158 -8.11 -20.89 29.00
C ASP A 158 -6.93 -19.96 29.41
N GLU A 159 -5.73 -20.12 28.84
CA GLU A 159 -4.53 -19.36 29.22
C GLU A 159 -4.51 -17.95 28.59
N ILE A 160 -5.36 -17.06 29.12
CA ILE A 160 -5.45 -15.65 28.72
C ILE A 160 -4.19 -14.89 29.14
N ASN A 161 -3.45 -14.34 28.18
CA ASN A 161 -2.19 -13.62 28.42
C ASN A 161 -2.32 -12.10 28.26
N LEU A 162 -1.61 -11.36 29.12
CA LEU A 162 -1.50 -9.89 29.04
C LEU A 162 -0.79 -9.44 27.76
N HIS A 163 0.26 -10.14 27.36
CA HIS A 163 1.07 -9.78 26.20
C HIS A 163 0.31 -10.05 24.90
N GLY A 164 -0.25 -11.25 24.72
CA GLY A 164 -1.16 -11.57 23.61
C GLY A 164 -2.36 -10.63 23.51
N THR A 165 -2.90 -10.16 24.65
CA THR A 165 -3.93 -9.11 24.68
C THR A 165 -3.40 -7.77 24.15
N LEU A 166 -2.27 -7.26 24.67
CA LEU A 166 -1.63 -6.01 24.22
C LEU A 166 -1.27 -6.02 22.72
N VAL A 167 -0.77 -7.14 22.23
CA VAL A 167 -0.39 -7.35 20.82
C VAL A 167 -1.64 -7.36 19.93
N THR A 168 -2.66 -8.15 20.29
CA THR A 168 -3.95 -8.17 19.59
C THR A 168 -4.63 -6.79 19.60
N GLY A 169 -4.54 -6.05 20.71
CA GLY A 169 -5.03 -4.68 20.81
C GLY A 169 -4.33 -3.67 19.91
N SER A 170 -3.01 -3.82 19.71
CA SER A 170 -2.23 -2.96 18.80
C SER A 170 -2.60 -3.20 17.33
N LEU A 171 -3.13 -4.39 17.03
CA LEU A 171 -3.58 -4.78 15.70
C LEU A 171 -5.06 -4.40 15.46
N ILE A 172 -6.00 -4.85 16.30
CA ILE A 172 -7.45 -4.83 15.96
C ILE A 172 -8.38 -3.99 16.87
N SER A 173 -7.89 -3.26 17.88
CA SER A 173 -8.78 -2.46 18.75
C SER A 173 -9.64 -1.46 17.97
N THR A 174 -10.95 -1.40 18.24
CA THR A 174 -11.90 -0.51 17.54
C THR A 174 -11.53 0.97 17.70
N GLY A 175 -10.98 1.35 18.86
CA GLY A 175 -10.71 2.74 19.26
C GLY A 175 -11.79 3.33 20.16
N ILE A 176 -12.47 2.52 20.98
CA ILE A 176 -13.41 2.99 22.01
C ILE A 176 -12.69 3.94 22.98
N LYS A 177 -11.42 3.66 23.28
CA LYS A 177 -10.44 4.66 23.69
C LYS A 177 -9.58 5.05 22.46
N PRO A 178 -9.67 6.29 21.95
CA PRO A 178 -9.00 6.69 20.71
C PRO A 178 -7.49 6.40 20.67
N ASP A 179 -6.76 6.69 21.75
CA ASP A 179 -5.31 6.50 21.84
C ASP A 179 -4.87 5.02 21.84
N ALA A 180 -5.83 4.09 21.99
CA ALA A 180 -5.62 2.64 21.98
C ALA A 180 -6.16 1.96 20.70
N LYS A 181 -6.56 2.73 19.69
CA LYS A 181 -7.07 2.22 18.41
C LYS A 181 -6.01 1.36 17.71
N GLY A 182 -6.44 0.21 17.18
CA GLY A 182 -5.61 -0.74 16.46
C GLY A 182 -5.26 -0.25 15.06
N THR A 183 -4.27 -0.91 14.45
CA THR A 183 -3.81 -0.57 13.10
C THR A 183 -4.81 -1.03 12.03
N ALA A 184 -5.24 -2.30 12.06
CA ALA A 184 -6.35 -2.81 11.24
C ALA A 184 -7.59 -2.99 12.13
N TYR A 185 -8.15 -1.86 12.56
CA TYR A 185 -9.18 -1.77 13.61
C TYR A 185 -10.54 -2.39 13.25
N GLY A 186 -10.80 -2.72 11.98
CA GLY A 186 -11.96 -3.49 11.52
C GLY A 186 -11.72 -5.01 11.43
N ALA A 187 -10.46 -5.47 11.45
CA ALA A 187 -10.09 -6.86 11.17
C ALA A 187 -10.45 -7.86 12.27
N THR A 188 -10.48 -9.14 11.89
CA THR A 188 -10.69 -10.28 12.81
C THR A 188 -9.36 -10.94 13.15
N ALA A 189 -9.05 -11.06 14.44
CA ALA A 189 -7.84 -11.71 14.93
C ALA A 189 -8.14 -13.15 15.38
N LEU A 190 -7.44 -14.12 14.78
CA LEU A 190 -7.35 -15.49 15.28
C LEU A 190 -6.22 -15.53 16.31
N THR A 191 -6.55 -15.65 17.59
CA THR A 191 -5.58 -15.59 18.69
C THR A 191 -5.27 -16.98 19.22
N HIS A 192 -3.96 -17.24 19.36
CA HIS A 192 -3.38 -18.53 19.66
C HIS A 192 -2.28 -18.44 20.73
N ASP A 193 -1.99 -19.55 21.40
CA ASP A 193 -0.79 -19.72 22.22
C ASP A 193 0.36 -20.39 21.46
N TRP A 194 1.59 -20.07 21.84
CA TRP A 194 2.82 -20.49 21.16
C TRP A 194 3.18 -21.99 21.24
N THR A 195 2.41 -22.83 21.95
CA THR A 195 2.82 -24.21 22.28
C THR A 195 2.90 -25.14 21.06
N ARG A 196 2.18 -24.82 19.99
CA ARG A 196 2.11 -25.59 18.73
C ARG A 196 2.20 -24.69 17.50
N ASP A 197 2.74 -23.48 17.66
CA ASP A 197 2.77 -22.39 16.68
C ASP A 197 3.04 -22.81 15.22
N LYS A 198 4.11 -23.56 14.99
CA LYS A 198 4.52 -24.10 13.68
C LYS A 198 3.45 -24.98 13.02
N ILE A 199 2.69 -25.73 13.80
CA ILE A 199 1.63 -26.65 13.32
C ILE A 199 0.37 -25.84 13.01
N GLU A 200 -0.05 -24.97 13.94
CA GLU A 200 -1.29 -24.19 13.79
C GLU A 200 -1.17 -23.12 12.71
N VAL A 201 -0.01 -22.48 12.55
CA VAL A 201 0.26 -21.63 11.38
C VAL A 201 0.20 -22.45 10.10
N ALA A 202 0.87 -23.61 10.03
CA ALA A 202 0.86 -24.42 8.81
C ALA A 202 -0.56 -24.86 8.42
N GLN A 203 -1.42 -25.15 9.41
CA GLN A 203 -2.85 -25.45 9.22
C GLN A 203 -3.64 -24.21 8.78
N ALA A 204 -3.48 -23.06 9.44
CA ALA A 204 -4.17 -21.82 9.08
C ALA A 204 -3.74 -21.28 7.71
N ALA A 205 -2.45 -21.34 7.39
CA ALA A 205 -1.91 -21.01 6.08
C ALA A 205 -2.44 -21.96 4.99
N ALA A 206 -2.49 -23.28 5.24
CA ALA A 206 -3.09 -24.26 4.32
C ALA A 206 -4.59 -23.99 4.07
N GLU A 207 -5.29 -23.35 5.01
CA GLU A 207 -6.67 -22.86 4.90
C GLU A 207 -6.78 -21.41 4.35
N GLY A 208 -5.67 -20.81 3.92
CA GLY A 208 -5.62 -19.54 3.21
C GLY A 208 -5.32 -18.30 4.06
N LEU A 209 -4.81 -18.43 5.30
CA LEU A 209 -4.38 -17.26 6.09
C LEU A 209 -3.26 -16.48 5.36
N LEU A 210 -3.46 -15.17 5.17
CA LEU A 210 -2.51 -14.30 4.47
C LEU A 210 -1.38 -13.80 5.37
N LEU A 211 -1.67 -13.43 6.61
CA LEU A 211 -0.69 -12.85 7.54
C LEU A 211 -0.84 -13.39 8.95
N SER A 212 0.29 -13.45 9.66
CA SER A 212 0.31 -13.58 11.11
C SER A 212 1.39 -12.72 11.78
N ASN A 213 1.15 -12.39 13.04
CA ASN A 213 2.10 -11.70 13.91
C ASN A 213 2.65 -12.64 14.99
N HIS A 214 3.97 -12.65 15.16
CA HIS A 214 4.70 -13.38 16.19
C HIS A 214 5.54 -12.42 17.03
N SER A 215 5.00 -11.99 18.18
CA SER A 215 5.62 -11.02 19.11
C SER A 215 6.45 -11.69 20.23
N TYR A 216 7.09 -12.81 19.89
CA TYR A 216 7.88 -13.62 20.81
C TYR A 216 9.09 -14.22 20.07
N GLY A 217 9.98 -14.88 20.80
CA GLY A 217 11.12 -15.59 20.21
C GLY A 217 11.98 -16.26 21.28
N ILE A 218 13.13 -16.80 20.89
CA ILE A 218 14.01 -17.54 21.81
C ILE A 218 14.59 -16.60 22.88
N LYS A 219 14.59 -17.03 24.15
CA LYS A 219 15.22 -16.29 25.24
C LYS A 219 16.74 -16.45 25.19
N THR A 220 17.40 -15.33 24.94
CA THR A 220 18.84 -15.11 24.79
C THR A 220 19.71 -15.77 25.88
N ASP A 221 19.53 -15.42 27.16
CA ASP A 221 20.29 -15.94 28.31
C ASP A 221 20.17 -17.47 28.57
N ARG A 222 19.44 -18.22 27.72
CA ARG A 222 19.23 -19.68 27.82
C ARG A 222 19.84 -20.50 26.69
N VAL A 223 20.46 -19.86 25.69
CA VAL A 223 21.12 -20.54 24.56
C VAL A 223 22.63 -20.25 24.54
N PRO A 224 23.46 -21.20 24.06
CA PRO A 224 24.89 -20.95 23.86
C PRO A 224 25.14 -20.05 22.64
N ASN A 225 26.28 -19.34 22.63
CA ASN A 225 26.59 -18.29 21.65
C ASN A 225 26.35 -18.66 20.17
N TRP A 226 26.56 -19.92 19.76
CA TRP A 226 26.36 -20.37 18.38
C TRP A 226 24.90 -20.31 17.87
N TYR A 227 23.92 -20.07 18.75
CA TYR A 227 22.52 -19.85 18.36
C TYR A 227 22.26 -18.46 17.78
N PHE A 228 23.03 -17.43 18.19
CA PHE A 228 22.91 -16.08 17.65
C PHE A 228 23.29 -16.08 16.17
N GLY A 229 22.59 -15.27 15.37
CA GLY A 229 22.79 -15.18 13.92
C GLY A 229 22.43 -16.47 13.14
N SER A 230 22.05 -17.55 13.81
CA SER A 230 22.20 -18.91 13.28
C SER A 230 20.98 -19.44 12.54
N TYR A 231 21.18 -20.01 11.34
CA TYR A 231 20.13 -20.70 10.60
C TYR A 231 19.95 -22.15 11.10
N ILE A 232 18.93 -22.35 11.93
CA ILE A 232 18.67 -23.61 12.64
C ILE A 232 17.39 -24.32 12.14
N LYS A 233 17.10 -25.52 12.67
CA LYS A 233 15.91 -26.32 12.31
C LYS A 233 14.59 -25.54 12.46
N VAL A 234 14.50 -24.61 13.41
CA VAL A 234 13.37 -23.68 13.55
C VAL A 234 13.27 -22.81 12.30
N SER A 235 14.33 -22.04 11.97
CA SER A 235 14.40 -21.17 10.80
C SER A 235 14.05 -21.89 9.50
N GLN A 236 14.63 -23.09 9.30
CA GLN A 236 14.38 -23.94 8.13
C GLN A 236 12.92 -24.43 8.05
N ASP A 237 12.29 -24.79 9.18
CA ASP A 237 10.90 -25.24 9.18
C ASP A 237 9.93 -24.11 8.82
N TRP A 238 10.17 -22.87 9.30
CA TRP A 238 9.34 -21.72 8.95
C TRP A 238 9.47 -21.33 7.48
N ASP A 239 10.67 -21.41 6.88
CA ASP A 239 10.85 -21.21 5.44
C ASP A 239 10.04 -22.24 4.60
N LYS A 240 9.93 -23.51 5.06
CA LYS A 240 9.07 -24.53 4.39
C LYS A 240 7.59 -24.17 4.42
N ILE A 241 7.10 -23.58 5.51
CA ILE A 241 5.69 -23.14 5.60
C ILE A 241 5.43 -22.08 4.53
N MET A 242 6.22 -21.01 4.52
CA MET A 242 6.06 -19.90 3.58
C MET A 242 6.28 -20.33 2.13
N TYR A 243 7.25 -21.21 1.86
CA TYR A 243 7.50 -21.74 0.51
C TYR A 243 6.36 -22.63 -0.02
N HIS A 244 5.67 -23.37 0.84
CA HIS A 244 4.54 -24.21 0.42
C HIS A 244 3.16 -23.54 0.54
N ALA A 245 3.09 -22.36 1.16
CA ALA A 245 1.91 -21.51 1.21
C ALA A 245 2.26 -20.07 0.72
N PRO A 246 2.57 -19.86 -0.58
CA PRO A 246 3.15 -18.60 -1.09
C PRO A 246 2.34 -17.29 -0.93
N TYR A 247 1.08 -17.29 -0.48
CA TYR A 247 0.37 -16.06 -0.06
C TYR A 247 0.49 -15.75 1.45
N TYR A 248 1.03 -16.67 2.25
CA TYR A 248 1.20 -16.50 3.69
C TYR A 248 2.53 -15.81 4.04
N LEU A 249 2.46 -14.65 4.67
CA LEU A 249 3.60 -13.89 5.20
C LEU A 249 3.62 -13.91 6.73
N MET A 250 4.67 -14.51 7.30
CA MET A 250 4.97 -14.41 8.72
C MET A 250 5.61 -13.05 9.04
N VAL A 251 5.05 -12.29 9.99
CA VAL A 251 5.66 -11.09 10.55
C VAL A 251 6.17 -11.38 11.97
N THR A 252 7.42 -11.04 12.24
CA THR A 252 8.14 -11.41 13.48
C THR A 252 8.74 -10.19 14.17
N ALA A 253 8.67 -10.15 15.49
CA ALA A 253 9.40 -9.20 16.31
C ALA A 253 10.90 -9.58 16.37
N ALA A 254 11.83 -8.65 16.11
CA ALA A 254 13.27 -8.95 16.06
C ALA A 254 13.91 -9.34 17.42
N GLY A 255 13.37 -8.85 18.54
CA GLY A 255 13.88 -9.08 19.88
C GLY A 255 14.29 -7.78 20.60
N ASN A 256 14.39 -7.85 21.94
CA ASN A 256 14.73 -6.72 22.81
C ASN A 256 16.12 -6.88 23.48
N ALA A 257 17.10 -7.46 22.79
CA ALA A 257 18.36 -7.90 23.42
C ALA A 257 19.55 -6.91 23.33
N GLN A 258 19.42 -5.73 22.72
CA GLN A 258 20.56 -4.86 22.37
C GLN A 258 21.50 -4.51 23.54
N ASN A 259 20.95 -4.42 24.76
CA ASN A 259 21.68 -4.14 25.99
C ASN A 259 21.66 -5.31 27.00
N SER A 260 21.41 -6.54 26.57
CA SER A 260 21.38 -7.71 27.49
C SER A 260 22.75 -8.32 27.77
N TYR A 261 23.71 -8.11 26.87
CA TYR A 261 25.07 -8.68 26.91
C TYR A 261 25.13 -10.22 26.80
N ASP A 262 24.08 -10.89 26.32
CA ASP A 262 23.98 -12.36 26.32
C ASP A 262 24.86 -13.07 25.26
N ASN A 263 25.23 -12.41 24.15
CA ASN A 263 26.15 -12.98 23.16
C ASN A 263 27.60 -12.58 23.51
N GLU A 264 28.38 -13.50 24.10
CA GLU A 264 29.78 -13.22 24.44
C GLU A 264 30.73 -13.25 23.23
N ASN A 265 30.30 -13.78 22.07
CA ASN A 265 31.16 -14.00 20.90
C ASN A 265 30.52 -13.54 19.57
N PRO A 266 30.00 -12.31 19.47
CA PRO A 266 29.26 -11.87 18.29
C PRO A 266 30.13 -11.91 17.02
N ASN A 267 29.50 -12.20 15.89
CA ASN A 267 30.16 -12.24 14.58
C ASN A 267 30.75 -10.88 14.13
N PHE A 268 30.35 -9.77 14.77
CA PHE A 268 30.97 -8.45 14.64
C PHE A 268 31.18 -7.73 15.98
N GLY A 269 32.29 -6.99 16.10
CA GLY A 269 32.53 -6.04 17.19
C GLY A 269 32.79 -6.70 18.55
N LYS A 270 32.11 -6.22 19.57
CA LYS A 270 32.07 -6.75 20.94
C LYS A 270 30.61 -6.85 21.38
N THR A 271 30.36 -7.68 22.40
CA THR A 271 29.06 -7.80 23.08
C THR A 271 28.40 -6.45 23.44
N ALA A 272 29.20 -5.45 23.83
CA ALA A 272 28.72 -4.11 24.19
C ALA A 272 28.30 -3.22 23.00
N ASP A 273 28.63 -3.62 21.76
CA ASP A 273 28.19 -2.94 20.55
C ASP A 273 26.78 -3.41 20.11
N GLY A 274 26.31 -4.56 20.65
CA GLY A 274 24.94 -5.07 20.50
C GLY A 274 24.55 -5.54 19.10
N PHE A 275 25.51 -6.01 18.30
CA PHE A 275 25.29 -6.75 17.06
C PHE A 275 25.13 -8.25 17.34
N ASP A 276 24.61 -8.98 16.35
CA ASP A 276 24.45 -10.44 16.37
C ASP A 276 23.52 -10.94 17.49
N LEU A 277 22.24 -10.55 17.39
CA LEU A 277 21.21 -10.78 18.41
C LEU A 277 19.90 -11.38 17.88
N LEU A 278 19.89 -11.86 16.64
CA LEU A 278 18.75 -12.55 16.02
C LEU A 278 18.77 -14.04 16.40
N LEU A 279 17.59 -14.63 16.62
CA LEU A 279 17.44 -16.02 17.07
C LEU A 279 16.24 -16.73 16.44
N GLY A 280 16.39 -18.03 16.14
CA GLY A 280 15.29 -18.89 15.70
C GLY A 280 14.60 -18.39 14.44
N PHE A 281 13.27 -18.35 14.42
CA PHE A 281 12.50 -17.95 13.23
C PHE A 281 12.75 -16.52 12.74
N THR A 282 13.36 -15.64 13.54
CA THR A 282 13.80 -14.31 13.08
C THR A 282 14.96 -14.38 12.08
N THR A 283 15.69 -15.51 12.04
CA THR A 283 16.71 -15.82 11.01
C THR A 283 16.14 -16.59 9.80
N SER A 284 14.81 -16.74 9.68
CA SER A 284 14.17 -17.25 8.46
C SER A 284 14.37 -16.27 7.29
N LYS A 285 14.37 -16.78 6.06
CA LYS A 285 14.57 -15.99 4.85
C LYS A 285 13.28 -15.31 4.40
N ASN A 286 12.19 -16.08 4.40
CA ASN A 286 10.95 -15.70 3.75
C ASN A 286 10.08 -14.77 4.62
N GLY A 287 10.23 -14.85 5.95
CA GLY A 287 9.50 -14.00 6.89
C GLY A 287 9.99 -12.55 6.91
N LEU A 288 9.15 -11.65 7.43
CA LEU A 288 9.49 -10.25 7.65
C LEU A 288 9.75 -10.01 9.15
N THR A 289 10.94 -9.51 9.48
CA THR A 289 11.43 -9.33 10.85
C THR A 289 11.57 -7.85 11.16
N ILE A 290 10.96 -7.43 12.26
CA ILE A 290 10.66 -6.01 12.54
C ILE A 290 11.51 -5.50 13.71
N ALA A 291 12.39 -4.55 13.41
CA ALA A 291 13.09 -3.74 14.40
C ALA A 291 12.14 -2.76 15.10
N GLY A 292 12.47 -2.36 16.32
CA GLY A 292 11.80 -1.25 17.01
C GLY A 292 12.54 0.07 16.77
N ALA A 293 11.82 1.10 16.34
CA ALA A 293 12.32 2.46 16.17
C ALA A 293 11.69 3.47 17.14
N ASN A 294 12.22 4.69 17.16
CA ASN A 294 11.57 5.90 17.63
C ASN A 294 11.52 6.88 16.47
N THR A 295 10.34 7.37 16.09
CA THR A 295 10.10 8.19 14.90
C THR A 295 9.26 9.41 15.20
N GLN A 296 9.41 10.43 14.34
CA GLN A 296 8.58 11.63 14.33
C GLN A 296 8.12 11.90 12.90
N PHE A 297 6.83 12.17 12.72
CA PHE A 297 6.23 12.47 11.43
C PHE A 297 5.68 13.90 11.39
N GLY A 298 5.70 14.53 10.22
CA GLY A 298 5.01 15.79 9.97
C GLY A 298 3.52 15.59 9.68
N SER A 299 2.82 16.71 9.45
CA SER A 299 1.37 16.71 9.19
C SER A 299 0.96 15.96 7.91
N ASN A 300 1.90 15.73 7.00
CA ASN A 300 1.64 15.16 5.68
C ASN A 300 2.15 13.70 5.61
N GLY A 301 2.46 13.08 6.76
CA GLY A 301 2.99 11.71 6.86
C GLY A 301 4.46 11.58 6.51
N GLU A 302 5.17 12.70 6.33
CA GLU A 302 6.59 12.72 6.01
C GLU A 302 7.45 12.49 7.25
N LEU A 303 8.43 11.59 7.17
CA LEU A 303 9.34 11.30 8.26
C LEU A 303 10.27 12.50 8.53
N LYS A 304 10.40 12.90 9.80
CA LYS A 304 11.24 14.00 10.27
C LYS A 304 12.49 13.52 10.99
N GLU A 305 12.33 12.49 11.79
CA GLU A 305 13.40 11.87 12.56
C GLU A 305 13.08 10.38 12.74
N ALA A 306 14.11 9.53 12.68
CA ALA A 306 14.04 8.12 13.01
C ALA A 306 15.36 7.69 13.68
N ASN A 307 15.26 7.05 14.83
CA ASN A 307 16.40 6.43 15.51
C ASN A 307 16.00 5.01 15.92
N VAL A 308 16.90 4.04 15.81
CA VAL A 308 16.62 2.69 16.32
C VAL A 308 16.43 2.71 17.85
N ALA A 309 15.46 1.96 18.37
CA ALA A 309 15.22 1.90 19.80
C ALA A 309 16.31 1.08 20.50
N GLY A 310 16.87 1.62 21.60
CA GLY A 310 18.01 1.03 22.34
C GLY A 310 17.74 -0.32 23.04
N TYR A 311 16.63 -0.99 22.75
CA TYR A 311 16.39 -2.39 23.10
C TYR A 311 16.47 -3.31 21.87
N SER A 312 16.21 -2.82 20.65
CA SER A 312 15.96 -3.65 19.47
C SER A 312 17.18 -4.47 19.08
N SER A 313 17.03 -5.80 19.00
CA SER A 313 18.08 -6.70 18.52
C SER A 313 18.56 -6.30 17.12
N PHE A 314 19.88 -6.22 16.93
CA PHE A 314 20.52 -5.98 15.63
C PHE A 314 21.05 -7.30 15.04
N GLY A 315 21.14 -7.34 13.71
CA GLY A 315 21.92 -8.34 12.98
C GLY A 315 23.44 -8.13 13.12
N PRO A 316 24.25 -8.68 12.21
CA PRO A 316 23.83 -9.44 11.04
C PRO A 316 23.29 -10.84 11.42
N VAL A 317 22.74 -11.54 10.44
CA VAL A 317 22.66 -13.01 10.47
C VAL A 317 24.07 -13.57 10.20
N ASP A 318 24.40 -14.78 10.64
CA ASP A 318 25.75 -15.37 10.49
C ASP A 318 26.21 -15.48 9.03
N ASP A 319 25.28 -15.77 8.12
CA ASP A 319 25.54 -15.78 6.69
C ASP A 319 25.62 -14.39 6.06
N GLY A 320 25.39 -13.33 6.84
CA GLY A 320 25.48 -11.93 6.42
C GLY A 320 24.16 -11.31 5.96
N ARG A 321 23.03 -12.04 5.99
CA ARG A 321 21.72 -11.50 5.62
C ARG A 321 21.30 -10.28 6.42
N ILE A 322 20.56 -9.40 5.76
CA ILE A 322 19.97 -8.18 6.30
C ILE A 322 18.79 -8.57 7.21
N LYS A 323 19.06 -8.64 8.51
CA LYS A 323 18.04 -8.70 9.55
C LYS A 323 18.32 -7.63 10.63
N PRO A 324 17.28 -7.01 11.21
CA PRO A 324 15.86 -7.09 10.83
C PRO A 324 15.62 -6.58 9.39
N ASP A 325 14.54 -6.99 8.72
CA ASP A 325 14.30 -6.62 7.32
C ASP A 325 13.86 -5.16 7.18
N LEU A 326 13.03 -4.68 8.11
CA LEU A 326 12.63 -3.26 8.22
C LEU A 326 12.35 -2.88 9.68
N ALA A 327 12.18 -1.58 9.94
CA ALA A 327 11.80 -1.04 11.24
C ALA A 327 10.35 -0.56 11.30
N GLY A 328 9.67 -0.94 12.38
CA GLY A 328 8.39 -0.39 12.80
C GLY A 328 8.55 0.38 14.12
N GLU A 329 7.60 1.25 14.42
CA GLU A 329 7.75 2.11 15.58
C GLU A 329 7.51 1.41 16.91
N GLY A 330 8.29 1.88 17.89
CA GLY A 330 8.46 1.31 19.21
C GLY A 330 8.51 2.35 20.34
N SER A 331 7.93 3.58 20.23
CA SER A 331 8.09 4.73 21.17
C SER A 331 6.95 5.17 22.15
N THR A 332 5.64 5.12 21.87
CA THR A 332 4.53 5.08 22.89
C THR A 332 3.18 4.43 22.45
N ILE A 333 2.86 3.20 22.87
CA ILE A 333 1.62 2.43 22.64
C ILE A 333 0.83 2.52 23.93
N LEU A 334 -0.41 2.96 23.83
CA LEU A 334 -1.45 2.47 24.71
C LEU A 334 -2.19 1.32 23.98
N SER A 335 -2.44 0.21 24.67
CA SER A 335 -3.23 -0.90 24.12
C SER A 335 -4.05 -1.57 25.22
N THR A 336 -4.85 -2.57 24.86
CA THR A 336 -5.72 -3.34 25.76
C THR A 336 -4.90 -4.18 26.74
N ALA A 337 -5.45 -4.42 27.93
CA ALA A 337 -4.83 -5.25 28.96
C ALA A 337 -5.80 -6.34 29.45
N SER A 338 -5.25 -7.47 29.91
CA SER A 338 -6.02 -8.65 30.28
C SER A 338 -6.58 -8.66 31.71
N ALA A 339 -6.45 -7.57 32.48
CA ALA A 339 -6.93 -7.55 33.86
C ALA A 339 -8.47 -7.63 33.92
N HIS A 340 -9.15 -6.77 33.15
CA HIS A 340 -10.62 -6.75 32.99
C HIS A 340 -10.98 -6.28 31.57
N ASN A 341 -12.24 -6.48 31.14
CA ASN A 341 -12.71 -6.14 29.78
C ASN A 341 -12.62 -4.65 29.39
N THR A 342 -12.19 -3.77 30.30
CA THR A 342 -12.04 -2.32 30.08
C THR A 342 -10.65 -1.80 30.47
N SER A 343 -9.68 -2.68 30.79
CA SER A 343 -8.34 -2.27 31.21
C SER A 343 -7.41 -1.99 30.03
N TYR A 344 -6.54 -0.99 30.17
CA TYR A 344 -5.51 -0.63 29.18
C TYR A 344 -4.15 -0.54 29.87
N GLN A 345 -3.09 -0.80 29.13
CA GLN A 345 -1.71 -0.67 29.60
C GLN A 345 -0.82 -0.11 28.47
N THR A 346 0.23 0.60 28.87
CA THR A 346 1.25 1.12 27.96
C THR A 346 2.41 0.13 27.85
N SER A 347 2.91 -0.10 26.63
CA SER A 347 3.97 -1.09 26.34
C SER A 347 4.86 -0.66 25.16
N ALA A 348 5.98 -1.34 24.96
CA ALA A 348 7.00 -1.20 23.90
C ALA A 348 7.60 -2.55 23.54
N GLY A 349 8.55 -2.50 22.61
CA GLY A 349 9.36 -3.59 22.18
C GLY A 349 9.16 -3.84 20.70
N THR A 350 9.97 -4.74 20.15
CA THR A 350 9.68 -5.30 18.82
C THR A 350 8.31 -5.99 18.79
N SER A 351 7.79 -6.45 19.95
CA SER A 351 6.41 -6.92 20.14
C SER A 351 5.31 -5.93 19.78
N MET A 352 5.61 -4.63 19.78
CA MET A 352 4.66 -3.54 19.54
C MET A 352 4.82 -2.96 18.12
N ALA A 353 6.05 -2.93 17.61
CA ALA A 353 6.34 -2.63 16.21
C ALA A 353 5.75 -3.68 15.25
N ALA A 354 5.94 -4.98 15.54
CA ALA A 354 5.49 -6.09 14.70
C ALA A 354 3.98 -6.10 14.40
N PRO A 355 3.05 -5.95 15.37
CA PRO A 355 1.61 -5.97 15.07
C PRO A 355 1.16 -4.72 14.30
N SER A 356 1.84 -3.58 14.46
CA SER A 356 1.50 -2.39 13.67
C SER A 356 2.03 -2.47 12.23
N VAL A 357 3.18 -3.11 11.98
CA VAL A 357 3.58 -3.47 10.61
C VAL A 357 2.62 -4.53 10.04
N THR A 358 2.27 -5.58 10.80
CA THR A 358 1.32 -6.61 10.36
C THR A 358 -0.03 -6.01 9.96
N GLY A 359 -0.59 -5.11 10.78
CA GLY A 359 -1.83 -4.40 10.44
C GLY A 359 -1.69 -3.51 9.19
N SER A 360 -0.56 -2.82 9.02
CA SER A 360 -0.27 -2.02 7.82
C SER A 360 -0.26 -2.87 6.55
N LEU A 361 0.36 -4.06 6.61
CA LEU A 361 0.43 -5.00 5.50
C LEU A 361 -0.92 -5.67 5.21
N LEU A 362 -1.76 -5.88 6.24
CA LEU A 362 -3.13 -6.39 6.07
C LEU A 362 -4.03 -5.37 5.33
N LEU A 363 -3.86 -4.07 5.59
CA LEU A 363 -4.55 -3.00 4.87
C LEU A 363 -4.11 -2.91 3.40
N LEU A 364 -2.82 -3.13 3.12
CA LEU A 364 -2.31 -3.20 1.75
C LEU A 364 -2.85 -4.43 0.99
N GLN A 365 -3.08 -5.57 1.67
CA GLN A 365 -3.78 -6.70 1.09
C GLN A 365 -5.28 -6.43 0.86
N GLN A 366 -5.97 -5.73 1.77
CA GLN A 366 -7.35 -5.27 1.52
C GLN A 366 -7.40 -4.39 0.26
N TYR A 367 -6.50 -3.41 0.16
CA TYR A 367 -6.51 -2.45 -0.94
C TYR A 367 -6.17 -3.09 -2.29
N HIS A 368 -5.26 -4.07 -2.32
CA HIS A 368 -4.99 -4.84 -3.54
C HIS A 368 -6.21 -5.68 -3.98
N GLU A 369 -7.06 -6.14 -3.06
CA GLU A 369 -8.32 -6.81 -3.43
C GLU A 369 -9.37 -5.83 -3.95
N GLU A 370 -9.48 -4.65 -3.34
CA GLU A 370 -10.36 -3.57 -3.81
C GLU A 370 -9.97 -3.05 -5.21
N LEU A 371 -8.67 -2.92 -5.50
CA LEU A 371 -8.14 -2.48 -6.80
C LEU A 371 -8.16 -3.57 -7.87
N PHE A 372 -7.76 -4.80 -7.54
CA PHE A 372 -7.41 -5.83 -8.52
C PHE A 372 -8.16 -7.17 -8.37
N GLY A 373 -9.09 -7.28 -7.41
CA GLY A 373 -9.94 -8.46 -7.22
C GLY A 373 -9.21 -9.72 -6.72
N GLY A 374 -8.04 -9.55 -6.10
CA GLY A 374 -7.22 -10.64 -5.56
C GLY A 374 -6.16 -10.16 -4.58
N TYR A 375 -5.33 -11.08 -4.07
CA TYR A 375 -4.28 -10.78 -3.09
C TYR A 375 -2.88 -10.93 -3.69
N MET A 376 -1.90 -10.22 -3.11
CA MET A 376 -0.48 -10.37 -3.41
C MET A 376 0.09 -11.66 -2.82
N LYS A 377 1.04 -12.32 -3.49
CA LYS A 377 1.92 -13.32 -2.83
C LYS A 377 2.71 -12.68 -1.68
N ALA A 378 3.14 -13.50 -0.73
CA ALA A 378 3.96 -13.09 0.41
C ALA A 378 5.26 -12.40 -0.02
N ALA A 379 5.90 -12.90 -1.09
CA ALA A 379 7.08 -12.29 -1.71
C ALA A 379 6.80 -10.86 -2.21
N THR A 380 5.65 -10.64 -2.85
CA THR A 380 5.22 -9.34 -3.40
C THR A 380 4.91 -8.36 -2.28
N LEU A 381 4.19 -8.79 -1.24
CA LEU A 381 3.87 -7.96 -0.07
C LEU A 381 5.12 -7.59 0.74
N LYS A 382 6.03 -8.54 0.96
CA LYS A 382 7.37 -8.29 1.56
C LYS A 382 8.17 -7.33 0.67
N GLY A 383 8.20 -7.59 -0.63
CA GLY A 383 8.94 -6.79 -1.61
C GLY A 383 8.46 -5.35 -1.65
N LEU A 384 7.15 -5.12 -1.68
CA LEU A 384 6.53 -3.79 -1.69
C LEU A 384 6.89 -3.01 -0.43
N ALA A 385 6.73 -3.63 0.73
CA ALA A 385 7.06 -3.02 2.02
C ALA A 385 8.54 -2.62 2.12
N LEU A 386 9.45 -3.47 1.64
CA LEU A 386 10.89 -3.18 1.61
C LEU A 386 11.24 -2.15 0.53
N HIS A 387 10.64 -2.21 -0.65
CA HIS A 387 10.86 -1.28 -1.75
C HIS A 387 10.54 0.15 -1.33
N THR A 388 9.39 0.37 -0.66
CA THR A 388 8.90 1.72 -0.28
C THR A 388 9.32 2.19 1.10
N THR A 389 10.26 1.52 1.79
CA THR A 389 10.83 1.98 3.06
C THR A 389 11.39 3.40 2.97
N ASP A 390 11.22 4.19 4.04
CA ASP A 390 12.02 5.41 4.21
C ASP A 390 13.42 5.02 4.68
N ASP A 391 14.40 5.19 3.78
CA ASP A 391 15.84 5.02 4.06
C ASP A 391 16.33 6.06 5.09
N VAL A 392 17.20 5.64 6.02
CA VAL A 392 17.54 6.38 7.24
C VAL A 392 19.03 6.26 7.59
N HIS A 393 19.62 7.34 8.12
CA HIS A 393 21.06 7.53 8.31
C HIS A 393 21.88 7.59 7.02
N ALA A 394 22.42 6.46 6.55
CA ALA A 394 23.36 6.38 5.43
C ALA A 394 22.77 5.46 4.36
N LYS A 395 22.78 5.90 3.09
CA LYS A 395 22.03 5.27 2.00
C LYS A 395 22.21 3.76 1.90
N GLY A 396 21.08 3.07 1.74
CA GLY A 396 21.00 1.62 1.68
C GLY A 396 20.80 0.98 3.06
N PRO A 397 20.57 -0.34 3.11
CA PRO A 397 20.16 -1.04 4.33
C PRO A 397 21.24 -1.04 5.40
N ASP A 398 20.84 -1.15 6.68
CA ASP A 398 21.73 -1.44 7.81
C ASP A 398 21.25 -2.65 8.64
N TYR A 399 22.11 -3.22 9.49
CA TYR A 399 21.76 -4.37 10.33
C TYR A 399 20.95 -4.01 11.60
N LYS A 400 20.45 -2.78 11.74
CA LYS A 400 19.74 -2.29 12.94
C LYS A 400 18.26 -2.07 12.66
N MET A 401 17.95 -1.54 11.48
CA MET A 401 16.62 -1.21 10.98
C MET A 401 16.33 -1.78 9.60
N GLY A 402 17.26 -2.54 9.01
CA GLY A 402 17.07 -3.17 7.71
C GLY A 402 17.05 -2.14 6.59
N TRP A 403 16.07 -2.27 5.70
CA TRP A 403 15.90 -1.38 4.55
C TRP A 403 15.34 0.02 4.87
N GLY A 404 14.81 0.22 6.10
CA GLY A 404 14.33 1.51 6.58
C GLY A 404 13.03 1.44 7.39
N ILE A 405 12.37 2.58 7.57
CA ILE A 405 11.09 2.69 8.30
C ILE A 405 9.92 2.33 7.39
N MET A 406 8.97 1.52 7.88
CA MET A 406 7.74 1.15 7.16
C MET A 406 6.97 2.38 6.63
N ASN A 407 6.54 2.32 5.37
CA ASN A 407 5.77 3.39 4.73
C ASN A 407 4.52 2.83 4.03
N ALA A 408 3.46 2.65 4.82
CA ALA A 408 2.16 2.18 4.31
C ALA A 408 1.55 3.14 3.27
N LYS A 409 1.84 4.44 3.35
CA LYS A 409 1.38 5.46 2.38
C LYS A 409 2.04 5.24 1.01
N ALA A 410 3.37 5.20 0.96
CA ALA A 410 4.09 4.99 -0.30
C ALA A 410 3.79 3.61 -0.92
N ALA A 411 3.62 2.56 -0.11
CA ALA A 411 3.17 1.26 -0.59
C ALA A 411 1.79 1.32 -1.29
N ALA A 412 0.84 2.07 -0.73
CA ALA A 412 -0.47 2.29 -1.36
C ALA A 412 -0.39 3.19 -2.60
N GLU A 413 0.48 4.20 -2.63
CA GLU A 413 0.71 5.04 -3.82
C GLU A 413 1.37 4.25 -4.96
N VAL A 414 2.21 3.25 -4.64
CA VAL A 414 2.78 2.32 -5.62
C VAL A 414 1.75 1.32 -6.12
N LEU A 415 0.79 0.87 -5.29
CA LEU A 415 -0.37 0.09 -5.74
C LEU A 415 -1.30 0.90 -6.66
N GLN A 416 -1.58 2.17 -6.32
CA GLN A 416 -2.39 3.07 -7.14
C GLN A 416 -1.81 3.29 -8.54
N ASN A 417 -0.50 3.53 -8.62
CA ASN A 417 0.17 3.88 -9.87
C ASN A 417 0.64 2.67 -10.71
N LYS A 418 0.21 1.47 -10.34
CA LYS A 418 0.57 0.22 -11.01
C LYS A 418 0.20 0.29 -12.49
N ASP A 419 1.15 -0.10 -13.35
CA ASP A 419 1.07 -0.12 -14.81
C ASP A 419 0.97 1.27 -15.48
N TYR A 420 1.15 2.34 -14.72
CA TYR A 420 1.24 3.73 -15.21
C TYR A 420 2.63 4.36 -14.95
N THR A 421 2.97 4.62 -13.69
CA THR A 421 4.29 5.16 -13.27
C THR A 421 5.05 4.23 -12.32
N THR A 422 4.44 3.11 -11.95
CA THR A 422 5.07 2.02 -11.17
C THR A 422 4.75 0.68 -11.79
N LEU A 423 5.60 -0.32 -11.56
CA LEU A 423 5.37 -1.71 -12.00
C LEU A 423 5.34 -2.60 -10.76
N ILE A 424 4.41 -3.56 -10.75
CA ILE A 424 4.36 -4.67 -9.80
C ILE A 424 3.98 -5.93 -10.58
N ASN A 425 4.95 -6.81 -10.82
CA ASN A 425 4.73 -8.08 -11.51
C ASN A 425 5.11 -9.26 -10.61
N GLU A 426 4.38 -10.37 -10.76
CA GLU A 426 4.77 -11.69 -10.23
C GLU A 426 5.15 -12.59 -11.39
N GLU A 427 6.44 -12.89 -11.51
CA GLU A 427 7.08 -13.59 -12.62
C GLU A 427 7.72 -14.89 -12.13
N SER A 428 8.24 -15.71 -13.05
CA SER A 428 9.03 -16.91 -12.73
C SER A 428 10.29 -16.99 -13.58
N LEU A 429 11.37 -17.56 -13.04
CA LEU A 429 12.56 -17.99 -13.79
C LEU A 429 12.65 -19.51 -13.80
N SER A 430 12.75 -20.10 -14.98
CA SER A 430 13.15 -21.50 -15.19
C SER A 430 14.67 -21.67 -15.11
N GLN A 431 15.15 -22.91 -15.02
CA GLN A 431 16.59 -23.19 -15.18
C GLN A 431 17.14 -22.60 -16.49
N ASP A 432 18.31 -21.96 -16.40
CA ASP A 432 19.01 -21.22 -17.45
C ASP A 432 18.23 -20.05 -18.10
N GLU A 433 17.07 -19.65 -17.55
CA GLU A 433 16.29 -18.50 -18.01
C GLU A 433 16.83 -17.14 -17.52
N THR A 434 16.46 -16.06 -18.21
CA THR A 434 16.74 -14.68 -17.81
C THR A 434 15.58 -13.79 -18.26
N PHE A 435 14.94 -13.12 -17.31
CA PHE A 435 13.87 -12.16 -17.54
C PHE A 435 14.47 -10.78 -17.82
N SER A 436 13.89 -10.00 -18.72
CA SER A 436 14.32 -8.61 -18.92
C SER A 436 13.20 -7.73 -19.47
N ILE A 437 13.12 -6.51 -18.94
CA ILE A 437 12.22 -5.45 -19.41
C ILE A 437 13.01 -4.17 -19.64
N THR A 438 12.45 -3.27 -20.43
CA THR A 438 13.01 -1.94 -20.69
C THR A 438 12.03 -0.90 -20.14
N VAL A 439 12.55 0.08 -19.40
CA VAL A 439 11.76 1.16 -18.78
C VAL A 439 12.40 2.51 -19.06
N THR A 440 11.58 3.57 -19.17
CA THR A 440 12.09 4.94 -19.29
C THR A 440 12.07 5.59 -17.91
N ALA A 441 13.22 6.02 -17.39
CA ALA A 441 13.29 6.75 -16.13
C ALA A 441 12.62 8.12 -16.25
N ASN A 442 11.72 8.46 -15.32
CA ASN A 442 10.87 9.66 -15.40
C ASN A 442 11.66 10.99 -15.30
N GLY A 443 12.91 10.94 -14.81
CA GLY A 443 13.82 12.07 -14.76
C GLY A 443 13.53 13.12 -13.68
N ILE A 444 12.57 12.82 -12.80
CA ILE A 444 12.16 13.60 -11.62
C ILE A 444 12.63 12.86 -10.35
N GLU A 445 12.34 11.57 -10.27
CA GLU A 445 12.60 10.71 -9.12
C GLU A 445 13.81 9.78 -9.38
N PRO A 446 14.37 9.12 -8.34
CA PRO A 446 15.31 8.02 -8.54
C PRO A 446 14.61 6.84 -9.23
N LEU A 447 15.19 6.32 -10.33
CA LEU A 447 14.76 5.03 -10.86
C LEU A 447 15.16 3.95 -9.85
N MET A 448 14.19 3.21 -9.34
CA MET A 448 14.42 2.15 -8.36
C MET A 448 13.72 0.88 -8.80
N ALA A 449 14.44 -0.24 -8.78
CA ALA A 449 13.88 -1.56 -9.05
C ALA A 449 14.31 -2.55 -7.97
N SER A 450 13.42 -3.47 -7.59
CA SER A 450 13.74 -4.55 -6.66
C SER A 450 13.09 -5.85 -7.04
N ILE A 451 13.79 -6.96 -6.77
CA ILE A 451 13.22 -8.31 -6.76
C ILE A 451 13.03 -8.79 -5.33
N SER A 452 12.01 -9.63 -5.12
CA SER A 452 11.68 -10.28 -3.86
C SER A 452 11.20 -11.69 -4.15
N TRP A 453 11.64 -12.72 -3.41
CA TRP A 453 11.19 -14.09 -3.66
C TRP A 453 10.98 -14.90 -2.38
N THR A 454 10.10 -15.91 -2.48
CA THR A 454 9.97 -16.94 -1.45
C THR A 454 10.93 -18.07 -1.81
N ASP A 455 12.09 -18.10 -1.16
CA ASP A 455 13.18 -19.03 -1.46
C ASP A 455 12.93 -20.40 -0.79
N PRO A 456 13.13 -21.54 -1.49
CA PRO A 456 13.13 -22.87 -0.88
C PRO A 456 13.98 -22.95 0.38
N GLU A 457 13.66 -23.84 1.32
CA GLU A 457 14.37 -23.94 2.58
C GLU A 457 15.87 -24.27 2.41
N GLY A 458 16.73 -23.63 3.20
CA GLY A 458 18.19 -23.77 3.08
C GLY A 458 18.67 -25.18 3.41
N GLU A 459 19.64 -25.69 2.65
CA GLU A 459 20.10 -27.09 2.79
C GLU A 459 20.91 -27.32 4.07
N HIS A 460 21.76 -26.37 4.45
CA HIS A 460 22.50 -26.41 5.69
C HIS A 460 21.60 -26.08 6.89
N ILE A 461 21.78 -26.80 8.00
CA ILE A 461 21.21 -26.49 9.30
C ILE A 461 22.37 -26.46 10.28
N ASN A 462 22.63 -25.33 10.94
CA ASN A 462 23.66 -25.24 11.97
C ASN A 462 23.25 -26.05 13.21
N ARG A 463 24.24 -26.69 13.87
CA ARG A 463 24.08 -27.61 15.00
C ARG A 463 25.15 -27.45 16.09
N GLY A 464 25.92 -26.37 16.07
CA GLY A 464 27.02 -26.15 17.02
C GLY A 464 28.21 -25.34 16.50
N GLU A 465 28.18 -24.87 15.25
CA GLU A 465 29.26 -24.07 14.68
C GLU A 465 29.02 -22.58 15.01
N LEU A 466 29.99 -21.95 15.66
CA LEU A 466 29.91 -20.54 16.05
C LEU A 466 30.18 -19.64 14.84
N ASN A 467 29.29 -18.69 14.59
CA ASN A 467 29.41 -17.63 13.59
C ASN A 467 29.54 -18.21 12.16
N ALA A 468 28.60 -19.09 11.81
CA ALA A 468 28.70 -20.02 10.67
C ALA A 468 28.23 -19.38 9.35
N MET A 469 29.16 -18.76 8.61
CA MET A 469 28.93 -18.04 7.35
C MET A 469 28.50 -18.91 6.14
N THR A 470 27.84 -20.05 6.33
CA THR A 470 27.28 -20.85 5.24
C THR A 470 25.93 -20.26 4.82
N PRO A 471 25.75 -19.77 3.58
CA PRO A 471 24.49 -19.16 3.15
C PRO A 471 23.29 -20.06 3.36
N ALA A 472 22.24 -19.52 3.99
CA ALA A 472 20.94 -20.19 4.00
C ALA A 472 20.22 -20.07 2.65
N LEU A 473 20.55 -19.07 1.82
CA LEU A 473 19.95 -18.83 0.50
C LEU A 473 20.13 -20.07 -0.40
N THR A 474 19.08 -20.44 -1.14
CA THR A 474 19.09 -21.65 -1.97
C THR A 474 19.06 -21.32 -3.46
N ASN A 475 18.12 -20.48 -3.88
CA ASN A 475 18.03 -19.95 -5.24
C ASN A 475 18.55 -18.51 -5.24
N ASP A 476 19.78 -18.32 -5.71
CA ASP A 476 20.47 -17.01 -5.82
C ASP A 476 20.02 -16.30 -7.10
N LEU A 477 19.18 -15.27 -6.95
CA LEU A 477 18.67 -14.43 -8.04
C LEU A 477 19.38 -13.07 -8.06
N ASP A 478 19.71 -12.60 -9.25
CA ASP A 478 20.40 -11.35 -9.52
C ASP A 478 19.51 -10.37 -10.30
N ILE A 479 19.18 -9.21 -9.73
CA ILE A 479 18.70 -8.05 -10.50
C ILE A 479 19.88 -7.16 -10.91
N ARG A 480 19.91 -6.72 -12.16
CA ARG A 480 20.80 -5.66 -12.64
C ARG A 480 20.00 -4.63 -13.44
N ILE A 481 20.42 -3.38 -13.36
CA ILE A 481 19.96 -2.33 -14.28
C ILE A 481 21.13 -1.98 -15.19
N THR A 482 20.90 -1.83 -16.49
CA THR A 482 21.95 -1.54 -17.48
C THR A 482 21.54 -0.41 -18.42
N LYS A 483 22.53 0.37 -18.87
CA LYS A 483 22.38 1.41 -19.90
C LYS A 483 23.73 1.79 -20.49
N ASP A 484 23.81 2.01 -21.80
CA ASP A 484 25.01 2.51 -22.50
C ASP A 484 26.32 1.71 -22.25
N GLY A 485 26.20 0.46 -21.77
CA GLY A 485 27.32 -0.40 -21.37
C GLY A 485 27.72 -0.31 -19.88
N GLU A 486 27.11 0.59 -19.10
CA GLU A 486 27.21 0.62 -17.64
C GLU A 486 26.24 -0.38 -17.00
N THR A 487 26.65 -0.99 -15.88
CA THR A 487 25.84 -1.92 -15.08
C THR A 487 25.74 -1.43 -13.65
N PHE A 488 24.51 -1.24 -13.18
CA PHE A 488 24.19 -0.81 -11.82
C PHE A 488 23.80 -2.02 -10.99
N PHE A 489 24.53 -2.19 -9.89
CA PHE A 489 24.41 -3.32 -8.98
C PHE A 489 23.51 -2.98 -7.78
N PRO A 490 22.86 -3.99 -7.18
CA PRO A 490 22.03 -3.83 -5.99
C PRO A 490 22.86 -3.49 -4.75
N TRP A 491 22.16 -3.08 -3.69
CA TRP A 491 22.77 -2.83 -2.39
C TRP A 491 23.10 -4.14 -1.64
N LYS A 492 24.25 -4.14 -0.95
CA LYS A 492 24.71 -5.21 -0.07
C LYS A 492 25.43 -4.66 1.18
N LEU A 493 25.39 -5.42 2.26
CA LEU A 493 26.18 -5.18 3.47
C LEU A 493 27.40 -6.11 3.55
N ASN A 494 28.17 -5.96 4.63
CA ASN A 494 29.34 -6.78 4.95
C ASN A 494 29.29 -7.14 6.45
N PRO A 495 29.03 -8.41 6.84
CA PRO A 495 28.85 -8.78 8.24
C PRO A 495 30.12 -8.56 9.08
N ALA A 496 31.30 -8.80 8.51
CA ALA A 496 32.59 -8.52 9.17
C ALA A 496 32.82 -7.00 9.42
N LYS A 497 31.88 -6.15 8.99
CA LYS A 497 31.87 -4.70 9.16
C LYS A 497 30.46 -4.15 9.44
N ALA A 498 29.67 -4.81 10.29
CA ALA A 498 28.23 -4.54 10.46
C ALA A 498 27.80 -3.10 10.83
N ASN A 499 28.73 -2.21 11.16
CA ASN A 499 28.48 -0.77 11.42
C ASN A 499 29.06 0.19 10.35
N GLU A 500 29.56 -0.31 9.21
CA GLU A 500 29.79 0.50 8.00
C GLU A 500 28.52 0.58 7.13
N ALA A 501 28.41 1.60 6.28
CA ALA A 501 27.27 1.79 5.39
C ALA A 501 27.23 0.77 4.25
N ALA A 502 26.04 0.58 3.65
CA ALA A 502 25.85 -0.29 2.51
C ALA A 502 26.74 0.06 1.30
N THR A 503 27.08 -0.97 0.53
CA THR A 503 27.86 -0.86 -0.71
C THR A 503 27.08 -1.48 -1.87
N ARG A 504 27.56 -1.34 -3.11
CA ARG A 504 26.92 -1.94 -4.29
C ARG A 504 27.74 -3.08 -4.86
N GLY A 505 27.04 -4.11 -5.31
CA GLY A 505 27.61 -5.35 -5.86
C GLY A 505 26.63 -6.50 -5.63
N ASP A 506 26.92 -7.67 -6.20
CA ASP A 506 26.14 -8.91 -6.01
C ASP A 506 25.73 -9.14 -4.55
N ASN A 507 24.44 -9.19 -4.25
CA ASN A 507 24.00 -9.96 -3.10
C ASN A 507 24.14 -11.47 -3.45
N GLN A 508 24.26 -12.30 -2.42
CA GLN A 508 24.46 -13.75 -2.51
C GLN A 508 23.77 -14.47 -1.33
N VAL A 509 22.99 -13.73 -0.53
CA VAL A 509 22.47 -14.20 0.77
C VAL A 509 21.03 -13.78 1.04
N ASP A 510 20.59 -12.59 0.61
CA ASP A 510 19.22 -12.11 0.86
C ASP A 510 18.24 -12.48 -0.28
N PRO A 511 17.02 -12.97 0.02
CA PRO A 511 15.96 -13.20 -0.98
C PRO A 511 15.24 -11.90 -1.40
N PHE A 512 15.97 -10.79 -1.40
CA PHE A 512 15.51 -9.46 -1.81
C PHE A 512 16.73 -8.61 -2.23
N GLU A 513 16.69 -8.08 -3.45
CA GLU A 513 17.71 -7.15 -3.97
C GLU A 513 17.05 -5.86 -4.45
N ARG A 514 17.64 -4.70 -4.17
CA ARG A 514 17.16 -3.36 -4.61
C ARG A 514 18.29 -2.56 -5.27
N VAL A 515 18.06 -2.06 -6.48
CA VAL A 515 18.94 -1.17 -7.25
C VAL A 515 18.31 0.22 -7.31
N GLU A 516 19.08 1.28 -7.07
CA GLU A 516 18.59 2.67 -7.00
C GLU A 516 19.51 3.62 -7.81
N LEU A 517 18.95 4.40 -8.73
CA LEU A 517 19.66 5.37 -9.57
C LEU A 517 19.09 6.78 -9.39
N ALA A 518 19.72 7.59 -8.54
CA ALA A 518 19.36 8.99 -8.40
C ALA A 518 19.61 9.78 -9.71
N ASN A 519 18.64 10.59 -10.14
CA ASN A 519 18.67 11.39 -11.37
C ASN A 519 18.74 10.57 -12.69
N ALA A 520 18.26 9.33 -12.69
CA ALA A 520 18.16 8.50 -13.90
C ALA A 520 17.31 9.17 -14.98
N LYS A 521 17.73 9.10 -16.26
CA LYS A 521 17.01 9.72 -17.40
C LYS A 521 17.07 8.87 -18.66
N GLY A 522 15.95 8.81 -19.38
CA GLY A 522 15.81 8.02 -20.60
C GLY A 522 15.73 6.53 -20.33
N GLU A 523 15.95 5.74 -21.37
CA GLU A 523 15.76 4.29 -21.36
C GLU A 523 16.84 3.53 -20.55
N TYR A 524 16.41 2.52 -19.78
CA TYR A 524 17.23 1.56 -19.05
C TYR A 524 16.66 0.15 -19.21
N THR A 525 17.53 -0.86 -19.29
CA THR A 525 17.12 -2.27 -19.29
C THR A 525 17.30 -2.85 -17.89
N ILE A 526 16.22 -3.37 -17.31
CA ILE A 526 16.22 -4.16 -16.08
C ILE A 526 16.30 -5.62 -16.49
N THR A 527 17.22 -6.38 -15.87
CA THR A 527 17.42 -7.80 -16.13
C THR A 527 17.41 -8.55 -14.81
N VAL A 528 16.72 -9.69 -14.76
CA VAL A 528 16.68 -10.61 -13.62
C VAL A 528 17.13 -11.99 -14.09
N SER A 529 18.16 -12.52 -13.45
CA SER A 529 18.80 -13.80 -13.78
C SER A 529 19.03 -14.62 -12.50
N HIS A 530 19.58 -15.84 -12.62
CA HIS A 530 19.94 -16.66 -11.47
C HIS A 530 21.33 -17.28 -11.64
N LYS A 531 21.91 -17.74 -10.52
CA LYS A 531 23.17 -18.49 -10.50
C LYS A 531 22.93 -19.97 -10.22
N GLY A 532 23.72 -20.81 -10.89
CA GLY A 532 23.82 -22.23 -10.57
C GLY A 532 22.62 -23.05 -11.05
N THR A 533 22.07 -23.88 -10.18
CA THR A 533 20.90 -24.73 -10.47
C THR A 533 19.77 -24.39 -9.52
N LEU A 534 18.64 -23.95 -10.07
CA LEU A 534 17.44 -23.65 -9.29
C LEU A 534 16.92 -24.94 -8.64
N LYS A 535 16.80 -24.94 -7.30
CA LYS A 535 16.09 -25.97 -6.56
C LYS A 535 14.64 -26.01 -7.02
N ASN A 536 14.15 -27.21 -7.34
CA ASN A 536 12.89 -27.49 -8.03
C ASN A 536 12.82 -27.04 -9.51
N GLY A 537 13.89 -26.49 -10.09
CA GLY A 537 14.01 -26.13 -11.51
C GLY A 537 13.31 -24.84 -11.95
N ILE A 538 12.64 -24.15 -11.01
CA ILE A 538 11.90 -22.91 -11.21
C ILE A 538 11.89 -22.09 -9.92
N GLN A 539 11.92 -20.76 -10.02
CA GLN A 539 11.76 -19.83 -8.90
C GLN A 539 10.81 -18.68 -9.29
N ASP A 540 9.71 -18.53 -8.54
CA ASP A 540 8.84 -17.36 -8.61
C ASP A 540 9.51 -16.14 -7.95
N PHE A 541 9.38 -14.96 -8.54
CA PHE A 541 9.87 -13.70 -7.98
C PHE A 541 8.92 -12.54 -8.29
N SER A 542 8.93 -11.53 -7.44
CA SER A 542 8.14 -10.31 -7.60
C SER A 542 9.05 -9.16 -8.00
N LEU A 543 8.79 -8.52 -9.14
CA LEU A 543 9.53 -7.34 -9.61
C LEU A 543 8.71 -6.08 -9.33
N ILE A 544 9.34 -5.10 -8.67
CA ILE A 544 8.74 -3.80 -8.35
C ILE A 544 9.63 -2.68 -8.87
N VAL A 545 9.05 -1.73 -9.60
CA VAL A 545 9.77 -0.59 -10.22
C VAL A 545 9.05 0.73 -9.91
N THR A 546 9.81 1.76 -9.54
CA THR A 546 9.36 3.14 -9.32
C THR A 546 10.34 4.14 -9.95
N GLY A 547 9.94 5.41 -10.09
CA GLY A 547 10.74 6.44 -10.77
C GLY A 547 10.82 6.26 -12.29
N ALA A 548 9.85 5.55 -12.87
CA ALA A 548 9.78 5.21 -14.29
C ALA A 548 8.46 5.69 -14.91
N GLN A 549 8.45 5.83 -16.23
CA GLN A 549 7.24 5.79 -17.04
C GLN A 549 7.07 4.34 -17.52
N ILE A 550 5.92 3.72 -17.20
CA ILE A 550 5.61 2.33 -17.53
C ILE A 550 4.68 2.23 -18.74
N SER A 551 3.73 3.16 -18.89
CA SER A 551 2.88 3.29 -20.09
C SER A 551 2.92 4.69 -20.70
N LEU A 552 2.41 4.79 -21.93
CA LEU A 552 2.23 6.04 -22.68
C LEU A 552 0.94 6.79 -22.32
N CYS A 553 0.25 6.37 -21.25
CA CYS A 553 -0.99 6.99 -20.79
C CYS A 553 -0.81 8.48 -20.50
N ASN A 554 -1.83 9.29 -20.81
CA ASN A 554 -1.82 10.73 -20.57
C ASN A 554 -3.03 11.19 -19.75
N ILE A 555 -2.77 12.02 -18.74
CA ILE A 555 -3.77 12.66 -17.86
C ILE A 555 -4.19 14.07 -18.34
N ASP A 556 -3.68 14.53 -19.49
CA ASP A 556 -4.18 15.75 -20.13
C ASP A 556 -5.70 15.66 -20.38
N ILE A 557 -6.40 16.78 -20.16
CA ILE A 557 -7.84 16.89 -20.40
C ILE A 557 -8.12 16.68 -21.90
N PRO A 558 -9.00 15.74 -22.30
CA PRO A 558 -9.35 15.51 -23.70
C PRO A 558 -9.83 16.78 -24.40
N SER A 559 -9.24 17.06 -25.57
CA SER A 559 -9.42 18.31 -26.31
C SER A 559 -9.70 18.06 -27.78
N ASN A 560 -10.22 19.09 -28.48
CA ASN A 560 -10.71 19.01 -29.86
C ASN A 560 -11.80 17.92 -30.02
N LEU A 561 -12.82 17.97 -29.16
CA LEU A 561 -14.00 17.12 -29.28
C LEU A 561 -14.82 17.53 -30.51
N ASP A 562 -15.21 16.58 -31.34
CA ASP A 562 -16.01 16.80 -32.55
C ASP A 562 -16.88 15.56 -32.88
N LEU A 563 -17.83 15.70 -33.81
CA LEU A 563 -18.58 14.61 -34.42
C LEU A 563 -17.79 14.00 -35.59
N ASP A 564 -17.72 12.66 -35.66
CA ASP A 564 -17.04 11.95 -36.76
C ASP A 564 -18.03 11.30 -37.74
N SER A 565 -19.00 10.54 -37.24
CA SER A 565 -19.95 9.83 -38.10
C SER A 565 -21.29 9.59 -37.42
N SER A 566 -22.38 9.81 -38.16
CA SER A 566 -23.77 9.68 -37.70
C SER A 566 -24.61 8.83 -38.66
N ASP A 567 -25.51 8.03 -38.08
CA ASP A 567 -26.54 7.26 -38.79
C ASP A 567 -27.94 7.60 -38.29
N GLU A 568 -28.97 6.87 -38.73
CA GLU A 568 -30.36 7.14 -38.38
C GLU A 568 -30.73 7.01 -36.89
N THR A 569 -29.86 6.40 -36.07
CA THR A 569 -30.09 6.00 -34.66
C THR A 569 -28.90 6.24 -33.71
N SER A 570 -27.72 6.53 -34.25
CA SER A 570 -26.49 6.74 -33.47
C SER A 570 -25.63 7.85 -34.06
N THR A 571 -24.75 8.42 -33.22
CA THR A 571 -23.63 9.24 -33.68
C THR A 571 -22.34 8.74 -33.03
N SER A 572 -21.22 9.36 -33.37
CA SER A 572 -19.95 9.10 -32.71
C SER A 572 -19.13 10.36 -32.58
N ILE A 573 -18.54 10.53 -31.40
CA ILE A 573 -17.66 11.65 -31.07
C ILE A 573 -16.20 11.18 -31.10
N ILE A 574 -15.30 12.08 -31.48
CA ILE A 574 -13.84 11.90 -31.50
C ILE A 574 -13.16 13.00 -30.68
N TRP A 575 -11.90 12.78 -30.32
CA TRP A 575 -11.03 13.76 -29.66
C TRP A 575 -9.56 13.54 -30.05
N SER A 576 -8.67 14.41 -29.55
CA SER A 576 -7.23 14.35 -29.83
C SER A 576 -6.60 13.02 -29.38
N GLU A 577 -5.72 12.44 -30.21
CA GLU A 577 -5.06 11.14 -29.95
C GLU A 577 -4.22 11.17 -28.66
N ALA A 578 -4.63 10.37 -27.65
CA ALA A 578 -3.72 9.83 -26.65
C ALA A 578 -3.54 8.31 -26.85
N LYS A 579 -2.48 7.75 -26.26
CA LYS A 579 -2.11 6.33 -26.36
C LYS A 579 -2.21 5.68 -25.00
N GLU A 580 -2.53 4.38 -24.97
CA GLU A 580 -2.55 3.59 -23.72
C GLU A 580 -3.38 4.26 -22.60
N THR A 581 -4.40 5.02 -22.99
CA THR A 581 -5.20 5.88 -22.11
C THR A 581 -6.63 5.36 -22.09
N LEU A 582 -7.17 5.11 -20.90
CA LEU A 582 -8.59 4.80 -20.74
C LEU A 582 -9.37 6.11 -20.70
N PHE A 583 -10.52 6.17 -21.36
CA PHE A 583 -11.40 7.33 -21.33
C PHE A 583 -12.74 6.99 -20.69
N GLU A 584 -13.23 7.87 -19.81
CA GLU A 584 -14.64 7.90 -19.46
C GLU A 584 -15.35 8.93 -20.34
N VAL A 585 -16.32 8.44 -21.12
CA VAL A 585 -17.21 9.27 -21.93
C VAL A 585 -18.57 9.30 -21.26
N GLN A 586 -19.08 10.50 -21.01
CA GLN A 586 -20.42 10.72 -20.49
C GLN A 586 -21.28 11.46 -21.52
N TYR A 587 -22.53 11.01 -21.74
CA TYR A 587 -23.50 11.73 -22.57
C TYR A 587 -24.93 11.70 -22.01
N ARG A 588 -25.70 12.76 -22.24
CA ARG A 588 -27.10 12.91 -21.80
C ARG A 588 -27.91 13.79 -22.76
N ALA A 589 -29.24 13.69 -22.69
CA ALA A 589 -30.10 14.69 -23.31
C ALA A 589 -30.02 16.00 -22.51
N TYR A 590 -29.99 17.14 -23.20
CA TYR A 590 -29.81 18.46 -22.60
C TYR A 590 -30.86 18.75 -21.52
N GLY A 591 -30.43 19.22 -20.35
CA GLY A 591 -31.32 19.54 -19.23
C GLY A 591 -31.85 18.34 -18.44
N THR A 592 -31.27 17.14 -18.63
CA THR A 592 -31.53 15.96 -17.78
C THR A 592 -30.42 15.77 -16.73
N ASP A 593 -30.75 15.17 -15.58
CA ASP A 593 -29.75 14.99 -14.50
C ASP A 593 -28.90 13.70 -14.63
N VAL A 594 -29.31 12.76 -15.49
CA VAL A 594 -28.72 11.41 -15.59
C VAL A 594 -27.78 11.32 -16.79
N TRP A 595 -26.50 11.07 -16.54
CA TRP A 595 -25.49 10.79 -17.55
C TRP A 595 -25.41 9.28 -17.86
N ASN A 596 -25.46 8.94 -19.15
CA ASN A 596 -25.01 7.63 -19.63
C ASN A 596 -23.49 7.67 -19.68
N SER A 597 -22.81 6.66 -19.14
CA SER A 597 -21.34 6.64 -19.02
C SER A 597 -20.78 5.37 -19.66
N ALA A 598 -19.65 5.49 -20.35
CA ALA A 598 -18.92 4.38 -20.97
C ALA A 598 -17.41 4.52 -20.75
N LEU A 599 -16.73 3.39 -20.59
CA LEU A 599 -15.26 3.29 -20.50
C LEU A 599 -14.70 2.63 -21.76
N LEU A 600 -13.72 3.25 -22.40
CA LEU A 600 -13.10 2.74 -23.63
C LEU A 600 -11.67 3.24 -23.85
N TRP A 601 -10.89 2.52 -24.66
CA TRP A 601 -9.49 2.81 -24.99
C TRP A 601 -9.31 3.51 -26.35
N ASP A 602 -10.35 3.54 -27.20
CA ASP A 602 -10.32 4.24 -28.48
C ASP A 602 -10.53 5.73 -28.30
N ASN A 603 -9.86 6.57 -29.11
CA ASN A 603 -10.08 8.03 -29.16
C ASN A 603 -11.38 8.42 -29.90
N LYS A 604 -12.39 7.53 -29.85
CA LYS A 604 -13.69 7.64 -30.53
C LYS A 604 -14.76 6.86 -29.76
N ALA A 605 -15.88 7.50 -29.40
CA ALA A 605 -17.00 6.84 -28.73
C ALA A 605 -18.29 6.83 -29.57
N PRO A 606 -18.93 5.67 -29.78
CA PRO A 606 -20.26 5.59 -30.37
C PRO A 606 -21.34 5.90 -29.33
N LEU A 607 -22.20 6.88 -29.62
CA LEU A 607 -23.34 7.30 -28.80
C LEU A 607 -24.62 6.76 -29.45
N SER A 608 -25.34 5.88 -28.77
CA SER A 608 -26.44 5.09 -29.35
C SER A 608 -27.79 5.29 -28.64
N ASN A 609 -28.86 4.88 -29.32
CA ASN A 609 -30.26 5.05 -28.88
C ASN A 609 -30.64 6.53 -28.72
N LEU A 610 -30.28 7.34 -29.72
CA LEU A 610 -30.52 8.79 -29.71
C LEU A 610 -31.87 9.13 -30.36
N GLU A 611 -32.62 10.07 -29.77
CA GLU A 611 -33.91 10.54 -30.26
C GLU A 611 -33.75 11.74 -31.21
N LYS A 612 -34.43 11.72 -32.37
CA LYS A 612 -34.28 12.78 -33.37
C LYS A 612 -34.97 14.08 -32.93
N GLY A 613 -34.29 15.21 -33.13
CA GLY A 613 -34.72 16.53 -32.66
C GLY A 613 -34.42 16.79 -31.17
N THR A 614 -33.55 15.97 -30.57
CA THR A 614 -33.08 16.15 -29.18
C THR A 614 -31.65 16.67 -29.18
N VAL A 615 -31.41 17.74 -28.40
CA VAL A 615 -30.05 18.22 -28.11
C VAL A 615 -29.42 17.32 -27.06
N TYR A 616 -28.19 16.89 -27.30
CA TYR A 616 -27.38 16.10 -26.38
C TYR A 616 -26.14 16.86 -25.94
N GLU A 617 -25.75 16.66 -24.70
CA GLU A 617 -24.47 17.06 -24.12
C GLU A 617 -23.56 15.82 -24.03
N ALA A 618 -22.30 15.93 -24.42
CA ALA A 618 -21.29 14.89 -24.22
C ALA A 618 -19.96 15.48 -23.70
N ARG A 619 -19.22 14.72 -22.89
CA ARG A 619 -17.92 15.12 -22.31
C ARG A 619 -17.03 13.92 -22.06
N VAL A 620 -15.71 14.12 -22.06
CA VAL A 620 -14.72 13.03 -21.95
C VAL A 620 -13.63 13.39 -20.93
N ARG A 621 -13.15 12.42 -20.16
CA ARG A 621 -11.96 12.54 -19.31
C ARG A 621 -11.02 11.35 -19.49
N SER A 622 -9.71 11.56 -19.30
CA SER A 622 -8.70 10.50 -19.32
C SER A 622 -8.49 9.89 -17.93
N ILE A 623 -8.12 8.61 -17.92
CA ILE A 623 -7.88 7.77 -16.75
C ILE A 623 -6.62 6.95 -17.02
N CYS A 624 -5.60 7.09 -16.17
CA CYS A 624 -4.41 6.25 -16.16
C CYS A 624 -4.34 5.31 -14.94
N SER A 625 -5.01 5.69 -13.84
CA SER A 625 -5.15 4.90 -12.61
C SER A 625 -6.30 5.46 -11.77
N GLU A 626 -6.58 4.86 -10.60
CA GLU A 626 -7.58 5.40 -9.65
C GLU A 626 -7.29 6.85 -9.23
N ASN A 627 -6.02 7.20 -9.05
CA ASN A 627 -5.58 8.53 -8.61
C ASN A 627 -5.13 9.46 -9.77
N ALA A 628 -4.89 8.93 -10.98
CA ALA A 628 -4.51 9.69 -12.16
C ALA A 628 -5.69 9.80 -13.14
N VAL A 629 -6.63 10.69 -12.83
CA VAL A 629 -7.84 10.97 -13.62
C VAL A 629 -7.88 12.46 -13.95
N SER A 630 -8.20 12.82 -15.20
CA SER A 630 -8.36 14.23 -15.59
C SER A 630 -9.71 14.81 -15.14
N GLU A 631 -9.80 16.14 -15.12
CA GLU A 631 -11.10 16.81 -15.23
C GLU A 631 -11.77 16.47 -16.56
N PHE A 632 -13.09 16.63 -16.64
CA PHE A 632 -13.81 16.50 -17.90
C PHE A 632 -13.43 17.63 -18.87
N SER A 633 -13.45 17.30 -20.16
CA SER A 633 -13.42 18.23 -21.28
C SER A 633 -14.50 19.31 -21.17
N GLU A 634 -14.36 20.37 -21.98
CA GLU A 634 -15.52 21.20 -22.34
C GLU A 634 -16.63 20.31 -22.93
N THR A 635 -17.89 20.69 -22.69
CA THR A 635 -19.06 19.93 -23.16
C THR A 635 -19.24 20.13 -24.67
N LEU A 636 -19.33 19.02 -25.41
CA LEU A 636 -19.78 19.00 -26.79
C LEU A 636 -21.31 18.98 -26.81
N GLU A 637 -21.93 19.99 -27.43
CA GLU A 637 -23.38 20.03 -27.67
C GLU A 637 -23.70 19.72 -29.14
N PHE A 638 -24.69 18.86 -29.39
CA PHE A 638 -25.16 18.53 -30.75
C PHE A 638 -26.66 18.24 -30.79
N GLU A 639 -27.35 18.57 -31.88
CA GLU A 639 -28.76 18.19 -32.08
C GLU A 639 -28.84 16.94 -32.94
N PHE A 640 -29.26 15.82 -32.36
CA PHE A 640 -29.31 14.56 -33.09
C PHE A 640 -30.43 14.59 -34.13
N ASN A 641 -30.06 14.51 -35.41
CA ASN A 641 -30.96 14.55 -36.56
C ASN A 641 -30.79 13.33 -37.49
N GLY A 642 -30.17 12.26 -36.98
CA GLY A 642 -29.82 11.07 -37.75
C GLY A 642 -28.54 11.29 -38.56
N ALA A 643 -28.54 10.84 -39.82
CA ALA A 643 -27.41 11.08 -40.74
C ALA A 643 -27.15 12.57 -41.09
N ALA A 644 -28.02 13.49 -40.63
CA ALA A 644 -27.87 14.94 -40.72
C ALA A 644 -27.67 15.59 -39.34
N THR A 645 -27.04 14.88 -38.39
CA THR A 645 -26.64 15.43 -37.09
C THR A 645 -25.46 16.38 -37.27
N GLU A 646 -25.57 17.59 -36.71
CA GLU A 646 -24.53 18.62 -36.73
C GLU A 646 -24.30 19.14 -35.29
N LEU A 647 -23.15 19.78 -35.05
CA LEU A 647 -22.86 20.43 -33.76
C LEU A 647 -23.87 21.55 -33.48
N TYR A 648 -24.23 21.71 -32.21
CA TYR A 648 -25.22 22.70 -31.79
C TYR A 648 -24.59 24.10 -31.75
N SER A 649 -24.52 24.77 -32.91
CA SER A 649 -23.95 26.11 -32.98
C SER A 649 -24.88 27.13 -32.33
N TYR A 650 -24.44 27.72 -31.22
CA TYR A 650 -24.98 29.01 -30.76
C TYR A 650 -24.74 30.07 -31.84
N VAL A 651 -25.74 30.34 -32.68
CA VAL A 651 -25.71 31.46 -33.62
C VAL A 651 -25.74 32.75 -32.80
N PRO A 652 -24.65 33.54 -32.76
CA PRO A 652 -24.70 34.84 -32.11
C PRO A 652 -25.57 35.74 -32.98
N LEU A 653 -26.63 36.31 -32.42
CA LEU A 653 -27.48 37.27 -33.13
C LEU A 653 -26.71 38.58 -33.32
N SER A 654 -25.83 38.61 -34.31
CA SER A 654 -25.06 39.80 -34.72
C SER A 654 -26.00 40.79 -35.41
N TYR A 655 -26.80 41.50 -34.60
CA TYR A 655 -27.64 42.58 -35.10
C TYR A 655 -26.75 43.73 -35.57
N ASN A 656 -26.66 43.89 -36.89
CA ASN A 656 -25.65 44.73 -37.52
C ASN A 656 -26.11 46.20 -37.60
N ASP A 657 -26.41 46.80 -36.45
CA ASP A 657 -26.52 48.24 -36.31
C ASP A 657 -25.96 48.72 -34.96
N GLY A 658 -25.33 49.88 -34.96
CA GLY A 658 -24.41 50.27 -33.90
C GLY A 658 -25.10 50.88 -32.68
N LEU A 659 -25.58 50.05 -31.72
CA LEU A 659 -26.23 50.50 -30.47
C LEU A 659 -25.59 51.77 -29.88
N GLU A 660 -26.25 52.91 -29.99
CA GLU A 660 -25.83 54.15 -29.32
C GLU A 660 -26.61 54.32 -28.02
N VAL A 661 -25.89 54.58 -26.92
CA VAL A 661 -26.48 54.71 -25.59
C VAL A 661 -26.21 56.12 -25.07
N SER A 662 -27.27 56.88 -24.86
CA SER A 662 -27.21 58.12 -24.08
C SER A 662 -28.21 58.06 -22.92
N VAL A 663 -28.17 59.03 -22.00
CA VAL A 663 -29.06 59.06 -20.84
C VAL A 663 -29.59 60.47 -20.57
N TYR A 664 -30.82 60.53 -20.09
CA TYR A 664 -31.51 61.77 -19.75
C TYR A 664 -32.30 61.63 -18.44
N PRO A 665 -32.28 62.62 -17.52
CA PRO A 665 -31.49 63.83 -17.55
C PRO A 665 -30.00 63.57 -17.21
N ASN A 666 -29.12 64.42 -17.75
CA ASN A 666 -27.69 64.42 -17.47
C ASN A 666 -27.23 65.90 -17.36
N PRO A 667 -26.94 66.45 -16.16
CA PRO A 667 -26.87 65.76 -14.87
C PRO A 667 -28.17 65.10 -14.37
N ALA A 668 -28.00 63.97 -13.69
CA ALA A 668 -29.05 63.19 -13.05
C ALA A 668 -29.25 63.60 -11.58
N VAL A 669 -30.47 63.47 -11.04
CA VAL A 669 -30.78 63.83 -9.64
C VAL A 669 -31.30 62.64 -8.84
N HIS A 670 -32.35 61.97 -9.34
CA HIS A 670 -32.93 60.77 -8.71
C HIS A 670 -33.04 59.57 -9.65
N GLN A 671 -33.17 59.80 -10.97
CA GLN A 671 -33.29 58.75 -11.97
C GLN A 671 -32.66 59.17 -13.29
N ILE A 672 -32.30 58.19 -14.12
CA ILE A 672 -31.93 58.35 -15.53
C ILE A 672 -32.76 57.42 -16.41
N SER A 673 -33.25 57.91 -17.54
CA SER A 673 -33.83 57.08 -18.60
C SER A 673 -32.76 56.82 -19.66
N VAL A 674 -32.55 55.56 -19.99
CA VAL A 674 -31.65 55.17 -21.09
C VAL A 674 -32.32 55.52 -22.42
N GLN A 675 -31.60 56.22 -23.29
CA GLN A 675 -32.03 56.60 -24.63
C GLN A 675 -31.32 55.68 -25.63
N ALA A 676 -31.95 54.53 -25.88
CA ALA A 676 -31.57 53.51 -26.85
C ALA A 676 -32.81 52.62 -27.12
N GLU A 677 -32.88 51.97 -28.27
CA GLU A 677 -33.78 50.82 -28.44
C GLU A 677 -33.10 49.61 -27.80
N LEU A 678 -33.79 48.96 -26.86
CA LEU A 678 -33.27 47.89 -26.01
C LEU A 678 -34.28 46.76 -25.92
N SER A 679 -33.78 45.53 -25.78
CA SER A 679 -34.64 44.36 -25.52
C SER A 679 -35.22 44.38 -24.10
N LYS A 680 -36.26 43.55 -23.90
CA LYS A 680 -36.87 43.25 -22.60
C LYS A 680 -35.91 42.63 -21.57
N ASP A 681 -34.76 42.09 -22.00
CA ASP A 681 -33.81 41.38 -21.15
C ASP A 681 -32.49 42.17 -20.97
N ALA A 682 -32.41 43.41 -21.47
CA ALA A 682 -31.23 44.24 -21.40
C ALA A 682 -30.88 44.58 -19.93
N GLU A 683 -29.61 44.42 -19.55
CA GLU A 683 -29.09 44.77 -18.22
C GLU A 683 -28.26 46.05 -18.24
N TYR A 684 -28.21 46.72 -17.09
CA TYR A 684 -27.26 47.80 -16.82
C TYR A 684 -26.30 47.46 -15.68
N SER A 685 -25.13 48.10 -15.71
CA SER A 685 -24.24 48.26 -14.55
C SER A 685 -23.76 49.70 -14.47
N ILE A 686 -23.95 50.34 -13.32
CA ILE A 686 -23.36 51.66 -13.03
C ILE A 686 -22.00 51.42 -12.37
N VAL A 687 -20.97 52.01 -12.97
CA VAL A 687 -19.56 51.80 -12.64
C VAL A 687 -18.90 53.13 -12.29
N THR A 688 -17.98 53.14 -11.33
CA THR A 688 -17.14 54.33 -11.08
C THR A 688 -16.19 54.58 -12.25
N THR A 689 -15.60 55.78 -12.32
CA THR A 689 -14.46 56.06 -13.21
C THR A 689 -13.22 55.22 -12.93
N SER A 690 -13.19 54.47 -11.80
CA SER A 690 -12.12 53.54 -11.43
C SER A 690 -12.47 52.06 -11.70
N GLY A 691 -13.58 51.76 -12.39
CA GLY A 691 -13.95 50.39 -12.79
C GLY A 691 -14.77 49.59 -11.76
N ASN A 692 -15.13 50.14 -10.61
CA ASN A 692 -15.90 49.43 -9.59
C ASN A 692 -17.41 49.48 -9.90
N ILE A 693 -18.08 48.33 -9.97
CA ILE A 693 -19.54 48.25 -10.15
C ILE A 693 -20.24 48.64 -8.84
N ILE A 694 -21.18 49.59 -8.91
CA ILE A 694 -21.90 50.16 -7.76
C ILE A 694 -23.38 49.74 -7.72
N LYS A 695 -24.01 49.52 -8.89
CA LYS A 695 -25.41 49.08 -9.01
C LYS A 695 -25.59 48.31 -10.32
N LYS A 696 -26.40 47.26 -10.34
CA LYS A 696 -26.77 46.52 -11.57
C LYS A 696 -28.22 46.03 -11.55
N GLY A 697 -28.76 45.67 -12.72
CA GLY A 697 -30.06 45.02 -12.88
C GLY A 697 -30.63 45.19 -14.28
N GLY A 698 -31.84 44.66 -14.53
CA GLY A 698 -32.55 44.84 -15.81
C GLY A 698 -33.01 46.28 -16.07
N ILE A 699 -33.09 46.66 -17.34
CA ILE A 699 -33.55 47.98 -17.80
C ILE A 699 -35.02 47.90 -18.21
N ASN A 700 -35.91 48.39 -17.34
CA ASN A 700 -37.35 48.50 -17.66
C ASN A 700 -37.85 49.91 -17.29
N GLY A 701 -37.69 50.84 -18.22
CA GLY A 701 -37.96 52.27 -18.01
C GLY A 701 -36.76 53.04 -17.45
N SER A 702 -36.95 53.77 -16.36
CA SER A 702 -35.92 54.62 -15.74
C SER A 702 -35.16 53.91 -14.62
N ILE A 703 -33.84 54.06 -14.63
CA ILE A 703 -32.92 53.57 -13.60
C ILE A 703 -32.89 54.58 -12.45
N ASP A 704 -33.27 54.15 -11.25
CA ASP A 704 -33.05 54.93 -10.02
C ASP A 704 -31.55 55.08 -9.73
N VAL A 705 -31.12 56.32 -9.54
CA VAL A 705 -29.75 56.72 -9.15
C VAL A 705 -29.73 57.59 -7.88
N SER A 706 -30.85 57.71 -7.17
CA SER A 706 -30.98 58.54 -5.96
C SER A 706 -30.02 58.14 -4.85
N SER A 707 -29.67 56.85 -4.77
CA SER A 707 -28.71 56.27 -3.83
C SER A 707 -27.24 56.55 -4.16
N LEU A 708 -26.92 57.20 -5.28
CA LEU A 708 -25.56 57.56 -5.67
C LEU A 708 -25.17 58.93 -5.12
N SER A 709 -23.94 59.04 -4.60
CA SER A 709 -23.30 60.30 -4.26
C SER A 709 -23.09 61.17 -5.51
N SER A 710 -22.97 62.49 -5.32
CA SER A 710 -22.69 63.42 -6.42
C SER A 710 -21.32 63.12 -7.05
N GLY A 711 -21.24 63.00 -8.38
CA GLY A 711 -20.01 62.60 -9.08
C GLY A 711 -20.23 62.07 -10.50
N LEU A 712 -19.12 61.76 -11.19
CA LEU A 712 -19.14 61.21 -12.56
C LEU A 712 -19.16 59.68 -12.52
N TYR A 713 -20.12 59.07 -13.22
CA TYR A 713 -20.29 57.63 -13.34
C TYR A 713 -20.31 57.20 -14.81
N VAL A 714 -20.01 55.91 -15.04
CA VAL A 714 -20.20 55.23 -16.32
C VAL A 714 -21.43 54.34 -16.18
N LEU A 715 -22.44 54.55 -17.03
CA LEU A 715 -23.48 53.55 -17.25
C LEU A 715 -22.98 52.60 -18.32
N VAL A 716 -22.80 51.33 -17.99
CA VAL A 716 -22.64 50.23 -18.94
C VAL A 716 -24.02 49.62 -19.17
N VAL A 717 -24.36 49.34 -20.43
CA VAL A 717 -25.57 48.63 -20.87
C VAL A 717 -25.13 47.42 -21.67
N GLN A 718 -25.73 46.27 -21.36
CA GLN A 718 -25.51 45.00 -22.03
C GLN A 718 -26.86 44.50 -22.54
N ASP A 719 -26.94 44.27 -23.84
CA ASP A 719 -28.11 43.73 -24.53
C ASP A 719 -27.65 42.71 -25.59
N TYR A 720 -28.58 42.06 -26.29
CA TYR A 720 -28.26 41.14 -27.39
C TYR A 720 -27.47 41.84 -28.53
N ALA A 721 -27.60 43.16 -28.68
CA ALA A 721 -26.79 43.99 -29.59
C ALA A 721 -25.38 44.31 -29.08
N GLY A 722 -24.97 43.73 -27.94
CA GLY A 722 -23.63 43.85 -27.35
C GLY A 722 -23.55 44.80 -26.15
N ILE A 723 -22.31 45.09 -25.73
CA ILE A 723 -22.01 45.94 -24.56
C ILE A 723 -21.63 47.34 -25.03
N LYS A 724 -22.30 48.36 -24.49
CA LYS A 724 -22.02 49.78 -24.71
C LYS A 724 -21.93 50.52 -23.39
N SER A 725 -21.29 51.70 -23.40
CA SER A 725 -21.18 52.53 -22.20
C SER A 725 -21.27 54.01 -22.50
N THR A 726 -21.81 54.76 -21.55
CA THR A 726 -22.01 56.21 -21.62
C THR A 726 -21.76 56.86 -20.27
N LYS A 727 -21.41 58.15 -20.25
CA LYS A 727 -21.01 58.86 -19.02
C LYS A 727 -22.08 59.82 -18.55
N PHE A 728 -22.42 59.76 -17.26
CA PHE A 728 -23.39 60.67 -16.66
C PHE A 728 -22.89 61.24 -15.34
N TYR A 729 -23.29 62.48 -15.07
CA TYR A 729 -22.97 63.15 -13.82
C TYR A 729 -24.18 63.07 -12.89
N LYS A 730 -23.98 62.57 -11.67
CA LYS A 730 -24.95 62.64 -10.59
C LYS A 730 -24.75 63.98 -9.87
N ASN A 731 -25.78 64.83 -9.86
CA ASN A 731 -25.88 65.99 -8.96
C ASN A 731 -26.25 65.52 -7.55
#